data_AF-A0A3D9C6P9-F1
#
_entry.id   AF-A0A3D9C6P9-F1
#
_cell.length_a   1.000
_cell.length_b   1.000
_cell.length_c   1.000
_cell.angle_alpha   90.00
_cell.angle_beta   90.00
_cell.angle_gamma   90.00
#
_symmetry.space_group_name_H-M   'P 1'
#
loop_
_entity.id
_entity.type
_entity.pdbx_description
1 polymer ?
#
loop_
_entity_poly.entity_id
_entity_poly.type
_entity_poly.pdbx_seq_one_letter_code
_entity_poly.pdbx_strand_id
1 'polypeptide(L)'
;MNLSFKTHLKNTSIVLRTVMSAGVMYSCATYNVQKGKNLFEVKDSEIKSENDFKLFLIGDAGNADEPQAQKTLDLLKGKLDSADSNSMLIFLGDNIYPNGMPKESDKEYALAKQKLEDQLSITKNFKGKTLVIPGNHDWYRGLGGLNAQESLVKKYFDDKKAFLPKNGCPIDDINITKDIKLIAIDTEWVITNWDNYPGINKGCTIKTREDFYTEFKDLIIKNQGKRIIIALHHPVISSGTHAGFHSAKSHLFPLNSKIPVLGVASAINILRSSSGISPADINNQHYAELANRLKSIVQDKENVIFVSGHDHNLQYHEEGNMRQIISGAGSKTNPATIIEKTDFSYGGSGFAVLNIRKDQSTDVDFFSTKEAKLQKLSQISVISKPDVFVNNFPNTFPATIPSTIYPVQLTQKGGVYRWLWGEHYRKYYGMSIEAPTANLSELNGGYTPFREGGGNQSNSLRLKTNDGQEFVMRGVKKSAIRFLNNMAFTRSTFGEELTNSFPEKFLLDFYTTNHPFTPFTIGNMSEKLNIFHSNPKLYYIPKQQALGKYNQNYGDEMYMIEERFSSDPKTLAYLNNAKDIVSTDDVLKNLTKNYKYSVDKESYIRARLFDMLIGDWDRHSDQWKWAEYEVGNKIIYKPIPKDRDQAFSKYDGAAFKLIMNVPAIRHMKTFTEDISSVKWLAMEPYPMDLVFLKGSTQEEWEAQAKYIQEHLTDADIDDAFHNLPKEVQDETIADIQRKLKARKNKLQQYASDYYNVLQEKVPLAGTVEPDKFVITKNGHSVLVQQYKLGKNKDKNELVFEKTYHDSKTKELWIYGLEDDDIYEVVGTGRPKMNIRLIGGYNHDVYNVADGRKVKIYDFESQKNTYNAGNATKNIADDYDLNTYNYKHPKYNAFAGYPNADYNPDDGVIIGVLANYTVNNFIRDPFTQKHSLKANFYTATAGFSLIYKGIFKKAISGWDFNIDAAYTTPRFSQNFFGLSNDSPYDKENTEREYNRARISKFNVAPSISKKGWMNFNHQIQLTFEDNKVQRKDGRFINTSPDVRSEVFDSQQFLGANYTFSYKNADNPAFPTLGMELMLNADWKATFSNFNRNFLTVKGRFAIDHRIDKKGVFVFANASNAMWINNDNFEFYQAATIGGNNGMRAFRNERFSGRSYFTNNSEIRWDFGRIRNNIVPANLGILVGYDIGRVWNDGEYSRKWHQSVGAGVWLSIVEMMSARLNYFYGADGGRISAGIGMKF
;
A
#
# COMPACT_ATOMS: atom_id res chain seq x y z
N MET A 1 -0.38 -50.71 16.03
CA MET A 1 -1.37 -50.34 14.99
C MET A 1 -1.10 -51.18 13.74
N ASN A 2 -1.91 -52.22 13.51
CA ASN A 2 -1.83 -53.05 12.31
C ASN A 2 -2.73 -52.39 11.24
N LEU A 3 -2.16 -51.52 10.42
CA LEU A 3 -2.87 -50.80 9.37
C LEU A 3 -3.08 -51.74 8.17
N SER A 4 -4.25 -52.36 8.12
CA SER A 4 -4.77 -53.07 6.94
C SER A 4 -5.07 -52.07 5.82
N PHE A 5 -4.03 -51.65 5.10
CA PHE A 5 -4.09 -50.87 3.86
C PHE A 5 -4.00 -51.76 2.61
N LYS A 6 -4.46 -53.02 2.67
CA LYS A 6 -4.16 -54.02 1.63
C LYS A 6 -5.25 -54.27 0.58
N THR A 7 -6.43 -53.62 0.62
CA THR A 7 -7.53 -54.02 -0.29
C THR A 7 -8.12 -52.94 -1.20
N HIS A 8 -7.83 -51.64 -1.05
CA HIS A 8 -8.36 -50.60 -1.97
C HIS A 8 -7.36 -49.94 -2.92
N LEU A 9 -6.07 -50.28 -2.85
CA LEU A 9 -5.04 -49.72 -3.75
C LEU A 9 -4.82 -50.52 -5.05
N LYS A 10 -5.54 -51.64 -5.27
CA LYS A 10 -5.38 -52.48 -6.46
C LYS A 10 -6.11 -51.98 -7.73
N ASN A 11 -6.99 -50.99 -7.64
CA ASN A 11 -7.76 -50.46 -8.78
C ASN A 11 -7.41 -49.01 -9.19
N THR A 12 -6.28 -48.46 -8.72
CA THR A 12 -5.77 -47.20 -9.31
C THR A 12 -5.04 -47.54 -10.60
N SER A 13 -5.68 -47.23 -11.74
CA SER A 13 -5.12 -47.41 -13.08
C SER A 13 -3.67 -46.96 -13.14
N ILE A 14 -2.80 -47.79 -13.73
CA ILE A 14 -1.40 -47.45 -14.05
C ILE A 14 -1.35 -46.09 -14.76
N VAL A 15 -2.33 -45.79 -15.62
CA VAL A 15 -2.46 -44.49 -16.31
C VAL A 15 -2.60 -43.34 -15.32
N LEU A 16 -3.39 -43.45 -14.25
CA LEU A 16 -3.58 -42.38 -13.27
C LEU A 16 -2.29 -42.12 -12.45
N ARG A 17 -1.56 -43.19 -12.12
CA ARG A 17 -0.25 -43.06 -11.45
C ARG A 17 0.79 -42.48 -12.39
N THR A 18 0.84 -42.92 -13.64
CA THR A 18 1.74 -42.38 -14.67
C THR A 18 1.43 -40.92 -14.99
N VAL A 19 0.15 -40.54 -15.05
CA VAL A 19 -0.29 -39.15 -15.27
C VAL A 19 0.02 -38.27 -14.06
N MET A 20 -0.20 -38.74 -12.82
CA MET A 20 0.22 -37.99 -11.62
C MET A 20 1.75 -37.85 -11.54
N SER A 21 2.51 -38.91 -11.79
CA SER A 21 3.98 -38.86 -11.77
C SER A 21 4.54 -37.98 -12.91
N ALA A 22 3.93 -38.02 -14.10
CA ALA A 22 4.28 -37.13 -15.21
C ALA A 22 3.91 -35.66 -14.90
N GLY A 23 2.77 -35.41 -14.26
CA GLY A 23 2.34 -34.09 -13.81
C GLY A 23 3.26 -33.46 -12.77
N VAL A 24 3.72 -34.26 -11.80
CA VAL A 24 4.70 -33.83 -10.78
C VAL A 24 6.07 -33.51 -11.39
N MET A 25 6.50 -34.25 -12.42
CA MET A 25 7.77 -33.97 -13.11
C MET A 25 7.68 -32.76 -14.05
N TYR A 26 6.50 -32.42 -14.58
CA TYR A 26 6.31 -31.29 -15.49
C TYR A 26 6.35 -29.92 -14.79
N SER A 27 6.15 -29.86 -13.46
CA SER A 27 6.14 -28.61 -12.69
C SER A 27 7.47 -28.23 -12.03
N CYS A 28 8.46 -29.13 -11.97
CA CYS A 28 9.73 -28.87 -11.29
C CYS A 28 10.67 -27.90 -12.04
N ALA A 29 11.41 -27.09 -11.28
CA ALA A 29 12.51 -26.27 -11.77
C ALA A 29 13.75 -27.12 -12.11
N THR A 30 14.60 -26.62 -13.02
CA THR A 30 15.77 -27.35 -13.54
C THR A 30 17.01 -26.47 -13.62
N TYR A 31 18.18 -27.10 -13.75
CA TYR A 31 19.45 -26.40 -14.01
C TYR A 31 19.72 -26.20 -15.51
N ASN A 32 18.89 -26.78 -16.38
CA ASN A 32 19.08 -26.73 -17.82
C ASN A 32 18.41 -25.49 -18.41
N VAL A 33 18.80 -25.15 -19.64
CA VAL A 33 18.16 -24.07 -20.41
C VAL A 33 16.71 -24.46 -20.70
N GLN A 34 15.79 -23.55 -20.39
CA GLN A 34 14.39 -23.62 -20.82
C GLN A 34 14.04 -22.37 -21.61
N LYS A 35 13.38 -22.57 -22.75
CA LYS A 35 12.92 -21.50 -23.64
C LYS A 35 11.42 -21.67 -23.87
N GLY A 36 10.67 -20.60 -23.67
CA GLY A 36 9.27 -20.55 -24.03
C GLY A 36 9.07 -20.66 -25.54
N LYS A 37 7.92 -21.19 -25.97
CA LYS A 37 7.61 -21.42 -27.39
C LYS A 37 7.54 -20.14 -28.23
N ASN A 38 7.26 -19.01 -27.59
CA ASN A 38 7.10 -17.69 -28.20
C ASN A 38 8.25 -16.75 -27.80
N LEU A 39 9.35 -17.28 -27.25
CA LEU A 39 10.54 -16.49 -26.95
C LEU A 39 11.12 -15.93 -28.26
N PHE A 40 11.21 -14.61 -28.37
CA PHE A 40 11.70 -13.96 -29.58
C PHE A 40 13.24 -13.90 -29.56
N GLU A 41 13.87 -14.95 -30.10
CA GLU A 41 15.33 -15.01 -30.25
C GLU A 41 15.78 -14.25 -31.50
N VAL A 42 16.79 -13.40 -31.34
CA VAL A 42 17.39 -12.63 -32.44
C VAL A 42 18.55 -13.43 -33.02
N LYS A 43 18.59 -13.59 -34.34
CA LYS A 43 19.77 -14.17 -35.02
C LYS A 43 20.80 -13.08 -35.26
N ASP A 44 22.08 -13.41 -35.12
CA ASP A 44 23.18 -12.45 -35.38
C ASP A 44 23.09 -11.81 -36.78
N SER A 45 22.57 -12.54 -37.79
CA SER A 45 22.34 -12.04 -39.15
C SER A 45 21.21 -11.01 -39.30
N GLU A 46 20.30 -10.93 -38.32
CA GLU A 46 19.15 -10.02 -38.32
C GLU A 46 19.48 -8.68 -37.62
N ILE A 47 20.61 -8.61 -36.92
CA ILE A 47 21.11 -7.41 -36.24
C ILE A 47 21.77 -6.49 -37.27
N LYS A 48 21.02 -5.49 -37.74
CA LYS A 48 21.53 -4.52 -38.72
C LYS A 48 22.06 -3.22 -38.11
N SER A 49 21.72 -2.96 -36.84
CA SER A 49 22.03 -1.71 -36.15
C SER A 49 23.21 -1.88 -35.20
N GLU A 50 24.14 -0.92 -35.21
CA GLU A 50 25.28 -0.87 -34.29
C GLU A 50 24.81 -0.66 -32.84
N ASN A 51 25.65 -1.05 -31.88
CA ASN A 51 25.42 -0.78 -30.47
C ASN A 51 25.57 0.72 -30.16
N ASP A 52 24.62 1.26 -29.39
CA ASP A 52 24.72 2.58 -28.77
C ASP A 52 25.36 2.47 -27.39
N PHE A 53 24.87 1.54 -26.56
CA PHE A 53 25.39 1.30 -25.21
C PHE A 53 25.25 -0.17 -24.78
N LYS A 54 26.21 -0.70 -24.02
CA LYS A 54 26.15 -2.07 -23.46
C LYS A 54 26.13 -2.08 -21.94
N LEU A 55 25.27 -2.89 -21.33
CA LEU A 55 25.28 -3.16 -19.89
C LEU A 55 25.67 -4.62 -19.64
N PHE A 56 26.80 -4.83 -18.96
CA PHE A 56 27.20 -6.11 -18.42
C PHE A 56 26.56 -6.27 -17.03
N LEU A 57 25.85 -7.38 -16.81
CA LEU A 57 25.00 -7.58 -15.64
C LEU A 57 25.43 -8.84 -14.89
N ILE A 58 25.84 -8.70 -13.63
CA ILE A 58 26.21 -9.83 -12.77
C ILE A 58 25.83 -9.55 -11.31
N GLY A 59 25.11 -10.47 -10.68
CA GLY A 59 24.80 -10.48 -9.25
C GLY A 59 25.36 -11.73 -8.58
N ASP A 60 25.28 -11.78 -7.25
CA ASP A 60 25.78 -12.90 -6.44
C ASP A 60 27.25 -13.25 -6.71
N ALA A 61 28.08 -12.25 -6.95
CA ALA A 61 29.51 -12.45 -7.18
C ALA A 61 30.32 -12.49 -5.86
N GLY A 62 29.68 -12.40 -4.69
CA GLY A 62 30.34 -12.23 -3.39
C GLY A 62 31.15 -13.39 -2.82
N ASN A 63 31.23 -14.55 -3.50
CA ASN A 63 32.18 -15.63 -3.18
C ASN A 63 33.34 -15.64 -4.18
N ALA A 64 33.89 -14.46 -4.50
CA ALA A 64 34.95 -14.30 -5.50
C ALA A 64 36.28 -15.01 -5.17
N ASP A 65 36.43 -15.46 -3.93
CA ASP A 65 37.50 -16.34 -3.46
C ASP A 65 37.35 -17.81 -3.90
N GLU A 66 36.15 -18.23 -4.32
CA GLU A 66 35.86 -19.61 -4.72
C GLU A 66 36.25 -19.88 -6.19
N PRO A 67 36.80 -21.07 -6.53
CA PRO A 67 37.32 -21.35 -7.87
C PRO A 67 36.29 -21.20 -9.01
N GLN A 68 35.02 -21.54 -8.76
CA GLN A 68 33.97 -21.40 -9.78
C GLN A 68 33.60 -19.93 -10.02
N ALA A 69 33.63 -19.09 -8.98
CA ALA A 69 33.37 -17.66 -9.10
C ALA A 69 34.51 -16.96 -9.85
N GLN A 70 35.76 -17.26 -9.50
CA GLN A 70 36.95 -16.76 -10.20
C GLN A 70 36.88 -17.04 -11.71
N LYS A 71 36.53 -18.28 -12.09
CA LYS A 71 36.34 -18.65 -13.50
C LYS A 71 35.26 -17.84 -14.20
N THR A 72 34.12 -17.60 -13.53
CA THR A 72 33.05 -16.75 -14.08
C THR A 72 33.52 -15.31 -14.28
N LEU A 73 34.19 -14.75 -13.27
CA LEU A 73 34.74 -13.40 -13.27
C LEU A 73 35.84 -13.22 -14.32
N ASP A 74 36.71 -14.21 -14.53
CA ASP A 74 37.75 -14.20 -15.56
C ASP A 74 37.16 -14.22 -16.98
N LEU A 75 36.10 -15.01 -17.20
CA LEU A 75 35.41 -15.05 -18.50
C LEU A 75 34.65 -13.74 -18.78
N LEU A 76 34.05 -13.12 -17.75
CA LEU A 76 33.47 -11.80 -17.83
C LEU A 76 34.55 -10.73 -18.11
N LYS A 77 35.69 -10.81 -17.42
CA LYS A 77 36.86 -9.94 -17.65
C LYS A 77 37.27 -9.94 -19.12
N GLY A 78 37.36 -11.10 -19.76
CA GLY A 78 37.67 -11.18 -21.20
C GLY A 78 36.70 -10.40 -22.09
N LYS A 79 35.40 -10.36 -21.74
CA LYS A 79 34.38 -9.54 -22.44
C LYS A 79 34.52 -8.05 -22.13
N LEU A 80 34.82 -7.70 -20.89
CA LEU A 80 35.03 -6.31 -20.44
C LEU A 80 36.29 -5.70 -21.07
N ASP A 81 37.40 -6.43 -21.11
CA ASP A 81 38.67 -6.01 -21.71
C ASP A 81 38.51 -5.69 -23.21
N SER A 82 37.51 -6.29 -23.87
CA SER A 82 37.17 -6.08 -25.28
C SER A 82 36.08 -5.02 -25.52
N ALA A 83 35.47 -4.47 -24.47
CA ALA A 83 34.40 -3.49 -24.60
C ALA A 83 34.93 -2.06 -24.76
N ASP A 84 34.14 -1.22 -25.45
CA ASP A 84 34.43 0.20 -25.63
C ASP A 84 33.99 1.03 -24.40
N SER A 85 34.18 2.35 -24.47
CA SER A 85 33.79 3.28 -23.41
C SER A 85 32.26 3.46 -23.28
N ASN A 86 31.48 3.06 -24.28
CA ASN A 86 30.01 3.11 -24.27
C ASN A 86 29.44 1.84 -23.64
N SER A 87 30.01 1.48 -22.50
CA SER A 87 29.68 0.26 -21.78
C SER A 87 29.66 0.53 -20.27
N MET A 88 28.84 -0.23 -19.54
CA MET A 88 28.82 -0.21 -18.08
C MET A 88 28.72 -1.63 -17.54
N LEU A 89 29.46 -1.93 -16.48
CA LEU A 89 29.30 -3.12 -15.65
C LEU A 89 28.44 -2.76 -14.44
N ILE A 90 27.43 -3.57 -14.15
CA ILE A 90 26.61 -3.43 -12.94
C ILE A 90 26.72 -4.71 -12.12
N PHE A 91 27.25 -4.59 -10.90
CA PHE A 91 27.15 -5.60 -9.87
C PHE A 91 25.79 -5.47 -9.17
N LEU A 92 24.90 -6.46 -9.37
CA LEU A 92 23.48 -6.42 -9.01
C LEU A 92 23.18 -6.89 -7.57
N GLY A 93 24.10 -6.64 -6.65
CA GLY A 93 23.98 -6.99 -5.23
C GLY A 93 24.56 -8.33 -4.84
N ASP A 94 24.59 -8.57 -3.53
CA ASP A 94 25.24 -9.70 -2.87
C ASP A 94 26.71 -9.79 -3.24
N ASN A 95 27.38 -8.66 -3.01
CA ASN A 95 28.77 -8.43 -3.39
C ASN A 95 29.74 -9.04 -2.38
N ILE A 96 29.32 -9.38 -1.16
CA ILE A 96 30.19 -10.01 -0.15
C ILE A 96 29.41 -11.06 0.65
N TYR A 97 29.82 -12.32 0.51
CA TYR A 97 29.27 -13.42 1.31
C TYR A 97 30.16 -13.78 2.52
N PRO A 98 29.58 -14.29 3.63
CA PRO A 98 28.15 -14.52 3.82
C PRO A 98 27.37 -13.29 4.33
N ASN A 99 28.02 -12.26 4.88
CA ASN A 99 27.32 -11.25 5.69
C ASN A 99 27.63 -9.79 5.30
N GLY A 100 28.21 -9.49 4.14
CA GLY A 100 28.60 -8.11 3.83
C GLY A 100 29.93 -7.71 4.48
N MET A 101 30.25 -6.41 4.44
CA MET A 101 31.51 -5.87 4.97
C MET A 101 31.49 -5.74 6.51
N PRO A 102 32.38 -6.42 7.26
CA PRO A 102 32.49 -6.25 8.71
C PRO A 102 33.29 -5.00 9.09
N LYS A 103 33.43 -4.73 10.40
CA LYS A 103 34.30 -3.66 10.90
C LYS A 103 35.77 -4.01 10.63
N GLU A 104 36.63 -3.00 10.45
CA GLU A 104 38.05 -3.22 10.14
C GLU A 104 38.82 -4.01 11.20
N SER A 105 38.38 -3.97 12.45
CA SER A 105 38.95 -4.74 13.56
C SER A 105 38.52 -6.21 13.60
N ASP A 106 37.58 -6.62 12.75
CA ASP A 106 37.08 -7.99 12.68
C ASP A 106 38.05 -8.89 11.90
N LYS A 107 38.21 -10.14 12.32
CA LYS A 107 39.07 -11.13 11.66
C LYS A 107 38.60 -11.45 10.24
N GLU A 108 37.30 -11.31 9.96
CA GLU A 108 36.71 -11.56 8.64
C GLU A 108 36.93 -10.40 7.65
N TYR A 109 37.36 -9.21 8.11
CA TYR A 109 37.49 -8.03 7.25
C TYR A 109 38.46 -8.23 6.10
N ALA A 110 39.63 -8.84 6.35
CA ALA A 110 40.63 -9.08 5.31
C ALA A 110 40.06 -9.92 4.16
N LEU A 111 39.32 -10.98 4.47
CA LEU A 111 38.68 -11.84 3.47
C LEU A 111 37.51 -11.14 2.77
N ALA A 112 36.66 -10.41 3.50
CA ALA A 112 35.55 -9.65 2.92
C ALA A 112 36.05 -8.57 1.93
N LYS A 113 37.09 -7.84 2.32
CA LYS A 113 37.76 -6.86 1.48
C LYS A 113 38.39 -7.53 0.25
N GLN A 114 39.10 -8.65 0.43
CA GLN A 114 39.66 -9.41 -0.68
C GLN A 114 38.58 -9.84 -1.68
N LYS A 115 37.48 -10.46 -1.23
CA LYS A 115 36.36 -10.87 -2.09
C LYS A 115 35.81 -9.70 -2.91
N LEU A 116 35.67 -8.52 -2.30
CA LEU A 116 35.22 -7.32 -3.00
C LEU A 116 36.28 -6.86 -4.02
N GLU A 117 37.55 -6.72 -3.62
CA GLU A 117 38.63 -6.28 -4.50
C GLU A 117 38.87 -7.24 -5.68
N ASP A 118 38.73 -8.56 -5.48
CA ASP A 118 38.84 -9.58 -6.53
C ASP A 118 37.77 -9.34 -7.61
N GLN A 119 36.53 -9.03 -7.22
CA GLN A 119 35.47 -8.65 -8.16
C GLN A 119 35.78 -7.35 -8.88
N LEU A 120 36.18 -6.30 -8.16
CA LEU A 120 36.46 -5.01 -8.78
C LEU A 120 37.66 -5.08 -9.73
N SER A 121 38.62 -5.97 -9.45
CA SER A 121 39.85 -6.12 -10.23
C SER A 121 39.64 -6.53 -11.69
N ILE A 122 38.51 -7.15 -12.02
CA ILE A 122 38.17 -7.52 -13.41
C ILE A 122 37.98 -6.30 -14.31
N THR A 123 37.84 -5.12 -13.72
CA THR A 123 37.56 -3.87 -14.43
C THR A 123 38.82 -3.07 -14.75
N LYS A 124 40.02 -3.54 -14.37
CA LYS A 124 41.28 -2.80 -14.53
C LYS A 124 41.57 -2.34 -15.97
N ASN A 125 41.20 -3.14 -16.97
CA ASN A 125 41.37 -2.79 -18.39
C ASN A 125 40.04 -2.40 -19.07
N PHE A 126 38.95 -2.31 -18.31
CA PHE A 126 37.64 -1.97 -18.84
C PHE A 126 37.56 -0.47 -19.08
N LYS A 127 37.26 -0.07 -20.32
CA LYS A 127 37.15 1.34 -20.73
C LYS A 127 35.83 2.00 -20.32
N GLY A 128 34.84 1.19 -19.95
CA GLY A 128 33.51 1.65 -19.52
C GLY A 128 33.46 2.04 -18.05
N LYS A 129 32.24 2.17 -17.50
CA LYS A 129 32.00 2.51 -16.10
C LYS A 129 31.55 1.31 -15.28
N THR A 130 31.90 1.28 -14.00
CA THR A 130 31.43 0.24 -13.08
C THR A 130 30.48 0.83 -12.06
N LEU A 131 29.38 0.13 -11.81
CA LEU A 131 28.42 0.43 -10.77
C LEU A 131 28.22 -0.80 -9.88
N VAL A 132 28.17 -0.59 -8.57
CA VAL A 132 27.79 -1.58 -7.58
C VAL A 132 26.48 -1.14 -6.92
N ILE A 133 25.50 -2.04 -6.84
CA ILE A 133 24.30 -1.86 -6.02
C ILE A 133 24.30 -2.88 -4.87
N PRO A 134 23.69 -2.59 -3.71
CA PRO A 134 23.63 -3.54 -2.61
C PRO A 134 22.56 -4.63 -2.81
N GLY A 135 22.84 -5.82 -2.26
CA GLY A 135 21.87 -6.89 -2.04
C GLY A 135 21.62 -7.15 -0.55
N ASN A 136 20.76 -8.11 -0.22
CA ASN A 136 20.40 -8.38 1.18
C ASN A 136 21.61 -8.86 2.01
N HIS A 137 22.55 -9.61 1.42
CA HIS A 137 23.74 -10.05 2.15
C HIS A 137 24.68 -8.89 2.50
N ASP A 138 24.71 -7.82 1.69
CA ASP A 138 25.51 -6.62 1.98
C ASP A 138 24.98 -5.87 3.22
N TRP A 139 23.70 -6.04 3.57
CA TRP A 139 23.04 -5.45 4.74
C TRP A 139 23.23 -6.25 6.04
N TYR A 140 23.75 -7.48 6.01
CA TYR A 140 23.78 -8.36 7.20
C TYR A 140 24.75 -7.90 8.30
N ARG A 141 25.66 -6.96 8.02
CA ARG A 141 26.46 -6.22 9.03
C ARG A 141 25.86 -4.86 9.39
N GLY A 142 24.63 -4.60 8.95
CA GLY A 142 23.86 -3.38 9.15
C GLY A 142 24.36 -2.19 8.33
N LEU A 143 23.74 -1.03 8.55
CA LEU A 143 24.02 0.20 7.82
C LEU A 143 25.50 0.63 7.89
N GLY A 144 26.18 0.37 9.00
CA GLY A 144 27.61 0.64 9.14
C GLY A 144 28.48 -0.20 8.20
N GLY A 145 28.16 -1.49 8.03
CA GLY A 145 28.84 -2.37 7.07
C GLY A 145 28.57 -1.95 5.63
N LEU A 146 27.32 -1.64 5.30
CA LEU A 146 26.94 -1.12 3.99
C LEU A 146 27.70 0.17 3.63
N ASN A 147 27.76 1.13 4.56
CA ASN A 147 28.48 2.39 4.35
C ASN A 147 29.99 2.18 4.22
N ALA A 148 30.56 1.19 4.92
CA ALA A 148 31.98 0.82 4.78
C ALA A 148 32.26 0.22 3.39
N GLN A 149 31.38 -0.67 2.91
CA GLN A 149 31.44 -1.22 1.56
C GLN A 149 31.33 -0.14 0.49
N GLU A 150 30.34 0.75 0.60
CA GLU A 150 30.17 1.91 -0.27
C GLU A 150 31.45 2.76 -0.32
N SER A 151 32.04 3.04 0.84
CA SER A 151 33.26 3.85 0.96
C SER A 151 34.45 3.18 0.27
N LEU A 152 34.60 1.86 0.40
CA LEU A 152 35.65 1.09 -0.27
C LEU A 152 35.49 1.11 -1.79
N VAL A 153 34.28 0.90 -2.31
CA VAL A 153 33.99 0.95 -3.75
C VAL A 153 34.28 2.35 -4.32
N LYS A 154 33.77 3.40 -3.67
CA LYS A 154 34.03 4.79 -4.08
C LYS A 154 35.51 5.12 -4.10
N LYS A 155 36.26 4.65 -3.09
CA LYS A 155 37.71 4.85 -3.01
C LYS A 155 38.47 4.06 -4.06
N TYR A 156 38.04 2.83 -4.37
CA TYR A 156 38.69 1.99 -5.39
C TYR A 156 38.61 2.63 -6.78
N PHE A 157 37.46 3.18 -7.15
CA PHE A 157 37.24 3.80 -8.46
C PHE A 157 37.51 5.30 -8.53
N ASP A 158 37.73 5.96 -7.39
CA ASP A 158 37.73 7.43 -7.26
C ASP A 158 36.47 8.07 -7.87
N ASP A 159 35.32 7.41 -7.73
CA ASP A 159 34.03 7.87 -8.25
C ASP A 159 32.94 7.76 -7.18
N LYS A 160 32.37 8.90 -6.81
CA LYS A 160 31.26 9.01 -5.84
C LYS A 160 29.97 8.33 -6.33
N LYS A 161 29.86 7.96 -7.61
CA LYS A 161 28.72 7.28 -8.24
C LYS A 161 28.98 5.80 -8.55
N ALA A 162 30.14 5.25 -8.19
CA ALA A 162 30.45 3.84 -8.40
C ALA A 162 29.65 2.88 -7.48
N PHE A 163 29.01 3.40 -6.44
CA PHE A 163 28.08 2.67 -5.58
C PHE A 163 26.77 3.46 -5.46
N LEU A 164 25.64 2.84 -5.80
CA LEU A 164 24.31 3.45 -5.72
C LEU A 164 23.28 2.46 -5.12
N PRO A 165 22.27 2.96 -4.40
CA PRO A 165 22.11 4.36 -3.99
C PRO A 165 23.11 4.78 -2.92
N LYS A 166 23.31 6.09 -2.77
CA LYS A 166 24.33 6.64 -1.86
C LYS A 166 23.85 6.76 -0.43
N ASN A 167 24.80 6.69 0.50
CA ASN A 167 24.62 6.98 1.92
C ASN A 167 23.52 6.13 2.59
N GLY A 168 23.24 4.93 2.07
CA GLY A 168 22.15 4.07 2.54
C GLY A 168 20.74 4.59 2.24
N CYS A 169 20.58 5.59 1.37
CA CYS A 169 19.27 6.04 0.91
C CYS A 169 18.63 5.00 -0.04
N PRO A 170 17.30 5.05 -0.28
CA PRO A 170 16.61 3.98 -1.03
C PRO A 170 16.75 4.02 -2.55
N ILE A 171 17.01 5.18 -3.13
CA ILE A 171 16.93 5.38 -4.58
C ILE A 171 17.87 6.48 -5.03
N ASP A 172 18.52 6.26 -6.18
CA ASP A 172 19.33 7.24 -6.89
C ASP A 172 19.18 7.01 -8.40
N ASP A 173 19.48 8.03 -9.21
CA ASP A 173 19.37 7.95 -10.66
C ASP A 173 20.55 8.62 -11.37
N ILE A 174 20.96 8.05 -12.52
CA ILE A 174 22.01 8.63 -13.38
C ILE A 174 21.58 8.61 -14.84
N ASN A 175 21.93 9.66 -15.59
CA ASN A 175 21.84 9.62 -17.05
C ASN A 175 23.07 8.87 -17.57
N ILE A 176 22.87 7.73 -18.23
CA ILE A 176 23.95 6.99 -18.89
C ILE A 176 24.33 7.72 -20.17
N THR A 177 23.33 8.04 -20.98
CA THR A 177 23.43 8.90 -22.18
C THR A 177 22.32 9.95 -22.14
N LYS A 178 22.19 10.76 -23.20
CA LYS A 178 21.03 11.67 -23.35
C LYS A 178 19.70 10.92 -23.44
N ASP A 179 19.73 9.69 -23.97
CA ASP A 179 18.54 8.88 -24.29
C ASP A 179 18.36 7.67 -23.35
N ILE A 180 19.31 7.41 -22.45
CA ILE A 180 19.29 6.26 -21.52
C ILE A 180 19.41 6.74 -20.07
N LYS A 181 18.47 6.30 -19.23
CA LYS A 181 18.39 6.58 -17.80
C LYS A 181 18.56 5.29 -17.00
N LEU A 182 19.37 5.34 -15.95
CA LEU A 182 19.46 4.29 -14.95
C LEU A 182 18.89 4.78 -13.63
N ILE A 183 18.01 3.99 -13.02
CA ILE A 183 17.49 4.18 -11.68
C ILE A 183 17.98 2.99 -10.85
N ALA A 184 18.73 3.25 -9.78
CA ALA A 184 19.21 2.23 -8.85
C ALA A 184 18.34 2.25 -7.59
N ILE A 185 17.89 1.08 -7.14
CA ILE A 185 17.01 0.93 -5.98
C ILE A 185 17.66 -0.02 -4.97
N ASP A 186 17.79 0.43 -3.72
CA ASP A 186 18.07 -0.45 -2.59
C ASP A 186 16.76 -1.10 -2.12
N THR A 187 16.53 -2.32 -2.59
CA THR A 187 15.32 -3.08 -2.25
C THR A 187 15.30 -3.57 -0.80
N GLU A 188 16.47 -3.78 -0.18
CA GLU A 188 16.55 -4.24 1.22
C GLU A 188 16.11 -3.12 2.17
N TRP A 189 16.45 -1.86 1.85
CA TRP A 189 15.93 -0.70 2.56
C TRP A 189 14.40 -0.71 2.69
N VAL A 190 13.67 -1.16 1.64
CA VAL A 190 12.20 -1.17 1.66
C VAL A 190 11.64 -2.30 2.53
N ILE A 191 12.23 -3.50 2.47
CA ILE A 191 11.66 -4.71 3.09
C ILE A 191 12.14 -4.96 4.53
N THR A 192 13.21 -4.30 4.96
CA THR A 192 13.79 -4.48 6.29
C THR A 192 13.02 -3.74 7.39
N ASN A 193 13.14 -4.19 8.64
CA ASN A 193 12.53 -3.50 9.78
C ASN A 193 13.38 -2.29 10.21
N TRP A 194 12.86 -1.08 10.04
CA TRP A 194 13.59 0.16 10.36
C TRP A 194 13.81 0.40 11.84
N ASP A 195 13.02 -0.23 12.71
CA ASP A 195 13.26 -0.22 14.17
C ASP A 195 14.63 -0.82 14.52
N ASN A 196 15.17 -1.71 13.69
CA ASN A 196 16.51 -2.27 13.87
C ASN A 196 17.63 -1.34 13.35
N TYR A 197 17.26 -0.28 12.63
CA TYR A 197 18.19 0.68 12.01
C TYR A 197 17.70 2.12 12.23
N PRO A 198 17.70 2.65 13.47
CA PRO A 198 17.20 3.99 13.78
C PRO A 198 17.72 5.12 12.87
N GLY A 199 18.98 5.01 12.41
CA GLY A 199 19.63 5.99 11.54
C GLY A 199 19.46 5.77 10.03
N ILE A 200 18.61 4.84 9.59
CA ILE A 200 18.51 4.39 8.19
C ILE A 200 18.27 5.52 7.18
N ASN A 201 17.55 6.56 7.59
CA ASN A 201 17.22 7.70 6.72
C ASN A 201 17.92 9.00 7.13
N LYS A 202 18.97 8.94 7.97
CA LYS A 202 19.75 10.13 8.34
C LYS A 202 20.29 10.80 7.08
N GLY A 203 20.00 12.09 6.89
CA GLY A 203 20.45 12.83 5.70
C GLY A 203 19.76 12.46 4.37
N CYS A 204 18.82 11.50 4.35
CA CYS A 204 17.98 11.22 3.18
C CYS A 204 16.77 12.16 3.13
N THR A 205 16.32 12.52 1.92
CA THR A 205 15.07 13.27 1.71
C THR A 205 13.84 12.40 1.92
N ILE A 206 13.95 11.13 1.57
CA ILE A 206 12.90 10.11 1.75
C ILE A 206 12.94 9.64 3.20
N LYS A 207 11.83 9.82 3.92
CA LYS A 207 11.69 9.41 5.33
C LYS A 207 10.63 8.32 5.51
N THR A 208 9.81 8.05 4.49
CA THR A 208 8.79 6.99 4.52
C THR A 208 8.84 6.13 3.26
N ARG A 209 8.29 4.91 3.34
CA ARG A 209 8.15 4.02 2.17
C ARG A 209 7.27 4.64 1.08
N GLU A 210 6.24 5.42 1.45
CA GLU A 210 5.40 6.12 0.48
C GLU A 210 6.16 7.21 -0.29
N ASP A 211 7.07 7.92 0.37
CA ASP A 211 7.92 8.91 -0.30
C ASP A 211 8.84 8.22 -1.33
N PHE A 212 9.36 7.02 -1.03
CA PHE A 212 10.12 6.22 -2.00
C PHE A 212 9.32 5.89 -3.27
N TYR A 213 8.10 5.38 -3.13
CA TYR A 213 7.28 5.05 -4.30
C TYR A 213 6.84 6.29 -5.07
N THR A 214 6.65 7.42 -4.37
CA THR A 214 6.36 8.71 -5.00
C THR A 214 7.54 9.17 -5.84
N GLU A 215 8.76 9.17 -5.26
CA GLU A 215 9.98 9.54 -5.99
C GLU A 215 10.24 8.61 -7.19
N PHE A 216 10.06 7.30 -7.00
CA PHE A 216 10.19 6.34 -8.09
C PHE A 216 9.23 6.66 -9.25
N LYS A 217 7.94 6.87 -8.97
CA LYS A 217 6.95 7.27 -9.98
C LYS A 217 7.34 8.57 -10.68
N ASP A 218 7.82 9.54 -9.92
CA ASP A 218 8.28 10.82 -10.42
C ASP A 218 9.46 10.69 -11.39
N LEU A 219 10.44 9.84 -11.07
CA LEU A 219 11.58 9.54 -11.94
C LEU A 219 11.13 8.87 -13.24
N ILE A 220 10.15 7.96 -13.20
CA ILE A 220 9.58 7.33 -14.40
C ILE A 220 8.94 8.39 -15.30
N ILE A 221 8.07 9.25 -14.76
CA ILE A 221 7.37 10.29 -15.53
C ILE A 221 8.36 11.31 -16.11
N LYS A 222 9.36 11.75 -15.32
CA LYS A 222 10.38 12.72 -15.76
C LYS A 222 11.22 12.21 -16.93
N ASN A 223 11.34 10.89 -17.10
CA ASN A 223 12.23 10.25 -18.08
C ASN A 223 11.51 9.38 -19.14
N GLN A 224 10.20 9.53 -19.33
CA GLN A 224 9.40 8.73 -20.29
C GLN A 224 9.89 8.79 -21.75
N GLY A 225 10.63 9.83 -22.14
CA GLY A 225 11.22 9.95 -23.48
C GLY A 225 12.57 9.21 -23.65
N LYS A 226 13.06 8.55 -22.60
CA LYS A 226 14.34 7.84 -22.56
C LYS A 226 14.11 6.34 -22.40
N ARG A 227 15.09 5.51 -22.73
CA ARG A 227 15.13 4.13 -22.22
C ARG A 227 15.45 4.15 -20.73
N ILE A 228 14.58 3.58 -19.90
CA ILE A 228 14.77 3.51 -18.45
C ILE A 228 15.19 2.10 -18.07
N ILE A 229 16.35 1.98 -17.43
CA ILE A 229 16.84 0.76 -16.82
C ILE A 229 16.66 0.91 -15.31
N ILE A 230 16.00 -0.05 -14.68
CA ILE A 230 15.83 -0.10 -13.23
C ILE A 230 16.71 -1.22 -12.70
N ALA A 231 17.79 -0.86 -12.03
CA ALA A 231 18.70 -1.80 -11.39
C ALA A 231 18.33 -1.97 -9.91
N LEU A 232 18.05 -3.20 -9.51
CA LEU A 232 17.61 -3.55 -8.17
C LEU A 232 18.08 -4.96 -7.83
N HIS A 233 18.22 -5.32 -6.56
CA HIS A 233 18.69 -6.67 -6.22
C HIS A 233 17.55 -7.71 -6.31
N HIS A 234 16.43 -7.45 -5.63
CA HIS A 234 15.28 -8.34 -5.51
C HIS A 234 14.29 -8.25 -6.69
N PRO A 235 14.23 -9.22 -7.64
CA PRO A 235 13.39 -9.14 -8.84
C PRO A 235 11.90 -8.88 -8.56
N VAL A 236 11.21 -8.19 -9.46
CA VAL A 236 9.75 -7.99 -9.34
C VAL A 236 8.92 -9.10 -9.98
N ILE A 237 9.55 -9.91 -10.86
CA ILE A 237 9.01 -11.12 -11.48
C ILE A 237 10.11 -12.18 -11.44
N SER A 238 9.81 -13.37 -10.93
CA SER A 238 10.76 -14.48 -10.83
C SER A 238 10.09 -15.84 -10.97
N SER A 239 10.84 -16.79 -11.50
CA SER A 239 10.51 -18.22 -11.59
C SER A 239 11.61 -19.12 -10.98
N GLY A 240 12.39 -18.55 -10.06
CA GLY A 240 13.47 -19.22 -9.32
C GLY A 240 13.03 -19.78 -7.97
N THR A 241 14.00 -20.26 -7.19
CA THR A 241 13.79 -20.81 -5.84
C THR A 241 13.16 -19.80 -4.88
N HIS A 242 13.53 -18.51 -4.95
CA HIS A 242 12.97 -17.46 -4.08
C HIS A 242 11.51 -17.12 -4.45
N ALA A 243 11.04 -17.53 -5.63
CA ALA A 243 9.64 -17.50 -6.04
C ALA A 243 8.87 -18.81 -5.74
N GLY A 244 9.48 -19.73 -4.99
CA GLY A 244 8.87 -21.01 -4.59
C GLY A 244 8.96 -22.11 -5.65
N PHE A 245 9.77 -21.95 -6.70
CA PHE A 245 9.99 -23.00 -7.70
C PHE A 245 11.18 -23.88 -7.34
N HIS A 246 10.90 -25.15 -7.02
CA HIS A 246 11.90 -26.10 -6.54
C HIS A 246 12.20 -27.19 -7.57
N SER A 247 13.41 -27.76 -7.51
CA SER A 247 13.78 -28.91 -8.34
C SER A 247 13.23 -30.22 -7.77
N ALA A 248 13.10 -31.24 -8.63
CA ALA A 248 12.76 -32.60 -8.18
C ALA A 248 13.75 -33.11 -7.11
N LYS A 249 15.04 -32.77 -7.21
CA LYS A 249 16.06 -33.13 -6.24
C LYS A 249 15.78 -32.52 -4.86
N SER A 250 15.40 -31.24 -4.79
CA SER A 250 15.07 -30.58 -3.51
C SER A 250 13.82 -31.15 -2.82
N HIS A 251 12.94 -31.85 -3.55
CA HIS A 251 11.79 -32.57 -2.97
C HIS A 251 12.16 -33.94 -2.37
N LEU A 252 13.38 -34.42 -2.62
CA LEU A 252 13.94 -35.67 -2.09
C LEU A 252 14.98 -35.40 -1.00
N PHE A 253 15.79 -34.36 -1.18
CA PHE A 253 16.97 -34.05 -0.36
C PHE A 253 16.81 -32.67 0.29
N PRO A 254 16.40 -32.59 1.58
CA PRO A 254 16.24 -31.32 2.26
C PRO A 254 17.60 -30.74 2.68
N LEU A 255 17.69 -29.40 2.76
CA LEU A 255 18.83 -28.69 3.38
C LEU A 255 20.22 -29.12 2.86
N ASN A 256 20.35 -29.41 1.55
CA ASN A 256 21.57 -29.91 0.92
C ASN A 256 22.11 -31.24 1.50
N SER A 257 21.27 -32.00 2.20
CA SER A 257 21.59 -33.36 2.66
C SER A 257 21.83 -34.30 1.48
N LYS A 258 22.72 -35.28 1.66
CA LYS A 258 22.90 -36.40 0.72
C LYS A 258 21.93 -37.56 0.99
N ILE A 259 21.16 -37.50 2.08
CA ILE A 259 20.23 -38.56 2.50
C ILE A 259 18.82 -38.19 2.02
N PRO A 260 18.16 -39.05 1.22
CA PRO A 260 16.80 -38.79 0.78
C PRO A 260 15.82 -38.98 1.94
N VAL A 261 14.97 -37.99 2.18
CA VAL A 261 13.90 -38.05 3.19
C VAL A 261 12.57 -37.75 2.50
N LEU A 262 12.01 -38.80 1.88
CA LEU A 262 10.77 -38.72 1.10
C LEU A 262 9.64 -38.09 1.93
N GLY A 263 8.87 -37.20 1.30
CA GLY A 263 7.77 -36.48 1.95
C GLY A 263 8.22 -35.30 2.82
N VAL A 264 9.20 -35.48 3.71
CA VAL A 264 9.70 -34.41 4.60
C VAL A 264 10.31 -33.26 3.81
N ALA A 265 11.15 -33.55 2.83
CA ALA A 265 11.78 -32.50 2.02
C ALA A 265 10.74 -31.69 1.21
N SER A 266 9.70 -32.37 0.72
CA SER A 266 8.58 -31.70 0.05
C SER A 266 7.78 -30.82 1.02
N ALA A 267 7.52 -31.29 2.24
CA ALA A 267 6.84 -30.50 3.27
C ALA A 267 7.64 -29.24 3.62
N ILE A 268 8.97 -29.32 3.77
CA ILE A 268 9.82 -28.16 4.04
C ILE A 268 9.72 -27.11 2.92
N ASN A 269 9.77 -27.54 1.66
CA ASN A 269 9.68 -26.62 0.51
C ASN A 269 8.29 -25.95 0.41
N ILE A 270 7.22 -26.72 0.62
CA ILE A 270 5.84 -26.19 0.65
C ILE A 270 5.70 -25.18 1.80
N LEU A 271 6.21 -25.50 2.99
CA LEU A 271 6.18 -24.60 4.15
C LEU A 271 6.96 -23.32 3.88
N ARG A 272 8.16 -23.39 3.30
CA ARG A 272 8.95 -22.19 2.97
C ARG A 272 8.20 -21.31 1.97
N SER A 273 7.80 -21.87 0.83
CA SER A 273 7.14 -21.13 -0.25
C SER A 273 5.80 -20.52 0.18
N SER A 274 5.00 -21.24 0.98
CA SER A 274 3.67 -20.80 1.40
C SER A 274 3.69 -19.87 2.61
N SER A 275 4.71 -19.99 3.48
CA SER A 275 4.86 -19.13 4.65
C SER A 275 5.28 -17.71 4.28
N GLY A 276 6.22 -17.50 3.37
CA GLY A 276 6.81 -16.16 3.17
C GLY A 276 7.59 -15.67 4.40
N ILE A 277 8.05 -16.60 5.25
CA ILE A 277 8.80 -16.29 6.48
C ILE A 277 10.21 -15.76 6.20
N SER A 278 10.75 -15.98 5.01
CA SER A 278 12.03 -15.40 4.61
C SER A 278 11.77 -14.06 3.93
N PRO A 279 12.37 -12.95 4.38
CA PRO A 279 12.31 -11.67 3.67
C PRO A 279 12.86 -11.75 2.23
N ALA A 280 13.74 -12.72 1.95
CA ALA A 280 14.32 -12.99 0.64
C ALA A 280 13.38 -13.75 -0.31
N ASP A 281 12.23 -14.27 0.15
CA ASP A 281 11.29 -14.98 -0.72
C ASP A 281 10.20 -14.00 -1.18
N ILE A 282 9.86 -13.97 -2.47
CA ILE A 282 8.91 -12.99 -3.05
C ILE A 282 7.50 -13.05 -2.44
N ASN A 283 7.15 -14.20 -1.84
CA ASN A 283 5.87 -14.39 -1.13
C ASN A 283 5.86 -13.74 0.27
N ASN A 284 6.97 -13.18 0.75
CA ASN A 284 6.98 -12.36 1.95
C ASN A 284 6.13 -11.11 1.73
N GLN A 285 5.28 -10.76 2.69
CA GLN A 285 4.35 -9.63 2.54
C GLN A 285 5.04 -8.31 2.14
N HIS A 286 6.21 -7.98 2.71
CA HIS A 286 6.90 -6.71 2.44
C HIS A 286 7.56 -6.70 1.06
N TYR A 287 8.14 -7.82 0.65
CA TYR A 287 8.70 -7.97 -0.69
C TYR A 287 7.59 -8.05 -1.75
N ALA A 288 6.51 -8.80 -1.52
CA ALA A 288 5.33 -8.82 -2.39
C ALA A 288 4.75 -7.41 -2.58
N GLU A 289 4.68 -6.60 -1.52
CA GLU A 289 4.22 -5.21 -1.61
C GLU A 289 5.17 -4.35 -2.48
N LEU A 290 6.49 -4.45 -2.27
CA LEU A 290 7.48 -3.78 -3.11
C LEU A 290 7.33 -4.16 -4.58
N ALA A 291 7.32 -5.45 -4.89
CA ALA A 291 7.23 -5.95 -6.26
C ALA A 291 5.93 -5.49 -6.94
N ASN A 292 4.79 -5.63 -6.26
CA ASN A 292 3.49 -5.25 -6.82
C ASN A 292 3.35 -3.75 -7.05
N ARG A 293 3.89 -2.92 -6.15
CA ARG A 293 3.86 -1.46 -6.32
C ARG A 293 4.76 -0.97 -7.43
N LEU A 294 5.98 -1.51 -7.57
CA LEU A 294 6.86 -1.17 -8.68
C LEU A 294 6.22 -1.56 -10.03
N LYS A 295 5.67 -2.77 -10.14
CA LYS A 295 4.94 -3.23 -11.33
C LYS A 295 3.76 -2.30 -11.65
N SER A 296 2.95 -1.95 -10.65
CA SER A 296 1.79 -1.08 -10.84
C SER A 296 2.15 0.30 -11.40
N ILE A 297 3.30 0.86 -11.00
CA ILE A 297 3.76 2.20 -11.44
C ILE A 297 4.25 2.19 -12.89
N VAL A 298 4.79 1.07 -13.39
CA VAL A 298 5.40 1.01 -14.73
C VAL A 298 4.62 0.18 -15.75
N GLN A 299 3.50 -0.44 -15.37
CA GLN A 299 2.73 -1.36 -16.24
C GLN A 299 2.29 -0.73 -17.58
N ASP A 300 2.13 0.59 -17.64
CA ASP A 300 1.73 1.35 -18.83
C ASP A 300 2.93 1.91 -19.62
N LYS A 301 4.16 1.56 -19.25
CA LYS A 301 5.39 2.10 -19.85
C LYS A 301 6.10 1.05 -20.70
N GLU A 302 6.29 1.35 -21.98
CA GLU A 302 6.96 0.47 -22.95
C GLU A 302 8.49 0.62 -22.96
N ASN A 303 9.01 1.64 -22.28
CA ASN A 303 10.41 2.04 -22.31
C ASN A 303 11.20 1.62 -21.04
N VAL A 304 10.67 0.70 -20.23
CA VAL A 304 11.23 0.30 -18.94
C VAL A 304 11.76 -1.14 -18.98
N ILE A 305 12.97 -1.36 -18.45
CA ILE A 305 13.58 -2.69 -18.28
C ILE A 305 14.09 -2.83 -16.85
N PHE A 306 13.67 -3.88 -16.13
CA PHE A 306 14.22 -4.26 -14.84
C PHE A 306 15.41 -5.20 -14.99
N VAL A 307 16.46 -4.97 -14.21
CA VAL A 307 17.64 -5.83 -14.11
C VAL A 307 17.93 -6.16 -12.65
N SER A 308 18.17 -7.44 -12.33
CA SER A 308 18.35 -7.88 -10.95
C SER A 308 19.25 -9.09 -10.73
N GLY A 309 19.61 -9.34 -9.46
CA GLY A 309 20.68 -10.27 -9.09
C GLY A 309 20.37 -11.28 -7.98
N HIS A 310 19.20 -11.24 -7.33
CA HIS A 310 18.92 -12.05 -6.13
C HIS A 310 18.71 -13.56 -6.36
N ASP A 311 18.10 -13.95 -7.47
CA ASP A 311 17.99 -15.38 -7.76
C ASP A 311 19.32 -15.89 -8.32
N HIS A 312 19.82 -17.00 -7.76
CA HIS A 312 21.09 -17.59 -8.15
C HIS A 312 21.05 -18.30 -9.54
N ASN A 313 20.56 -17.65 -10.59
CA ASN A 313 20.34 -18.19 -11.93
C ASN A 313 20.20 -17.05 -12.96
N LEU A 314 19.94 -17.41 -14.22
CA LEU A 314 19.69 -16.45 -15.31
C LEU A 314 18.23 -16.59 -15.79
N GLN A 315 17.50 -15.47 -15.88
CA GLN A 315 16.10 -15.47 -16.32
C GLN A 315 15.78 -14.25 -17.19
N TYR A 316 14.83 -14.42 -18.11
CA TYR A 316 14.14 -13.32 -18.79
C TYR A 316 12.63 -13.56 -18.71
N HIS A 317 11.91 -12.51 -18.34
CA HIS A 317 10.46 -12.49 -18.24
C HIS A 317 9.85 -11.33 -19.01
N GLU A 318 8.73 -11.62 -19.67
CA GLU A 318 7.90 -10.66 -20.39
C GLU A 318 6.45 -10.77 -19.89
N GLU A 319 5.97 -9.74 -19.21
CA GLU A 319 4.60 -9.64 -18.68
C GLU A 319 4.01 -8.28 -19.08
N GLY A 320 3.13 -8.27 -20.08
CA GLY A 320 2.61 -7.03 -20.68
C GLY A 320 3.74 -6.17 -21.25
N ASN A 321 3.84 -4.90 -20.81
CA ASN A 321 4.94 -3.99 -21.20
C ASN A 321 6.19 -4.12 -20.32
N MET A 322 6.14 -4.94 -19.27
CA MET A 322 7.27 -5.10 -18.35
C MET A 322 8.27 -6.11 -18.91
N ARG A 323 9.56 -5.79 -18.75
CA ARG A 323 10.69 -6.65 -19.12
C ARG A 323 11.59 -6.82 -17.90
N GLN A 324 11.80 -8.04 -17.46
CA GLN A 324 12.67 -8.35 -16.31
C GLN A 324 13.79 -9.28 -16.77
N ILE A 325 15.03 -8.88 -16.47
CA ILE A 325 16.24 -9.67 -16.68
C ILE A 325 16.82 -9.99 -15.31
N ILE A 326 17.14 -11.25 -15.05
CA ILE A 326 17.79 -11.70 -13.83
C ILE A 326 19.14 -12.31 -14.20
N SER A 327 20.20 -11.86 -13.53
CA SER A 327 21.58 -12.30 -13.74
C SER A 327 22.31 -12.52 -12.41
N GLY A 328 21.81 -13.41 -11.55
CA GLY A 328 22.38 -13.69 -10.22
C GLY A 328 23.27 -14.94 -10.18
N ALA A 329 23.82 -15.38 -11.30
CA ALA A 329 24.58 -16.65 -11.35
C ALA A 329 26.11 -16.47 -11.24
N GLY A 330 26.57 -15.42 -10.56
CA GLY A 330 27.99 -15.04 -10.49
C GLY A 330 28.85 -16.06 -9.74
N SER A 331 28.41 -16.49 -8.55
CA SER A 331 29.14 -17.45 -7.71
C SER A 331 28.31 -18.63 -7.20
N LYS A 332 26.98 -18.52 -7.17
CA LYS A 332 26.05 -19.57 -6.75
C LYS A 332 25.12 -19.98 -7.89
N THR A 333 24.48 -21.15 -7.74
CA THR A 333 23.52 -21.66 -8.73
C THR A 333 22.31 -22.30 -8.06
N ASN A 334 21.12 -22.04 -8.59
CA ASN A 334 19.84 -22.58 -8.17
C ASN A 334 19.00 -22.96 -9.40
N PRO A 335 18.08 -23.94 -9.28
CA PRO A 335 17.19 -24.28 -10.37
C PRO A 335 16.22 -23.12 -10.69
N ALA A 336 15.77 -23.04 -11.94
CA ALA A 336 14.75 -22.11 -12.42
C ALA A 336 13.80 -22.80 -13.39
N THR A 337 12.69 -22.15 -13.75
CA THR A 337 11.80 -22.64 -14.80
C THR A 337 11.26 -21.51 -15.67
N ILE A 338 10.34 -21.82 -16.59
CA ILE A 338 9.56 -20.83 -17.34
C ILE A 338 8.09 -20.94 -16.94
N ILE A 339 7.43 -19.79 -16.78
CA ILE A 339 6.00 -19.69 -16.46
C ILE A 339 5.22 -19.36 -17.74
N GLU A 340 5.70 -18.36 -18.47
CA GLU A 340 5.11 -17.89 -19.72
C GLU A 340 5.81 -18.45 -20.96
N LYS A 341 5.10 -18.36 -22.09
CA LYS A 341 5.63 -18.83 -23.39
C LYS A 341 6.72 -17.92 -23.95
N THR A 342 6.90 -16.73 -23.39
CA THR A 342 7.92 -15.73 -23.76
C THR A 342 9.14 -15.76 -22.84
N ASP A 343 9.13 -16.61 -21.80
CA ASP A 343 10.20 -16.65 -20.81
C ASP A 343 11.45 -17.41 -21.29
N PHE A 344 12.58 -17.10 -20.67
CA PHE A 344 13.82 -17.87 -20.71
C PHE A 344 14.33 -18.10 -19.29
N SER A 345 14.92 -19.28 -19.04
CA SER A 345 15.58 -19.58 -17.77
C SER A 345 16.79 -20.50 -17.94
N TYR A 346 17.81 -20.32 -17.10
CA TYR A 346 18.96 -21.21 -16.97
C TYR A 346 19.50 -21.21 -15.54
N GLY A 347 19.54 -22.39 -14.90
CA GLY A 347 19.96 -22.53 -13.49
C GLY A 347 21.46 -22.73 -13.25
N GLY A 348 22.34 -22.50 -14.25
CA GLY A 348 23.80 -22.65 -14.11
C GLY A 348 24.55 -21.31 -14.02
N SER A 349 25.85 -21.36 -13.72
CA SER A 349 26.71 -20.16 -13.60
C SER A 349 26.79 -19.38 -14.90
N GLY A 350 26.80 -18.06 -14.80
CA GLY A 350 26.84 -17.19 -15.97
C GLY A 350 26.55 -15.72 -15.68
N PHE A 351 26.38 -14.93 -16.75
CA PHE A 351 26.05 -13.52 -16.71
C PHE A 351 25.25 -13.08 -17.95
N ALA A 352 24.67 -11.88 -17.92
CA ALA A 352 23.90 -11.31 -19.01
C ALA A 352 24.54 -10.02 -19.56
N VAL A 353 24.32 -9.74 -20.85
CA VAL A 353 24.73 -8.48 -21.50
C VAL A 353 23.53 -7.88 -22.20
N LEU A 354 23.07 -6.71 -21.75
CA LEU A 354 22.01 -5.94 -22.38
C LEU A 354 22.60 -5.00 -23.42
N ASN A 355 22.21 -5.19 -24.68
CA ASN A 355 22.65 -4.38 -25.82
C ASN A 355 21.55 -3.37 -26.18
N ILE A 356 21.84 -2.08 -26.01
CA ILE A 356 20.97 -0.98 -26.45
C ILE A 356 21.52 -0.48 -27.80
N ARG A 357 20.70 -0.54 -28.85
CA ARG A 357 21.10 -0.26 -30.23
C ARG A 357 20.85 1.20 -30.62
N LYS A 358 21.55 1.70 -31.65
CA LYS A 358 21.37 3.08 -32.16
C LYS A 358 19.98 3.36 -32.73
N ASP A 359 19.25 2.32 -33.13
CA ASP A 359 17.85 2.42 -33.58
C ASP A 359 16.85 2.23 -32.44
N GLN A 360 17.32 2.29 -31.18
CA GLN A 360 16.56 2.14 -29.93
C GLN A 360 16.00 0.73 -29.68
N SER A 361 16.22 -0.23 -30.56
CA SER A 361 15.95 -1.63 -30.25
C SER A 361 16.89 -2.13 -29.14
N THR A 362 16.49 -3.18 -28.45
CA THR A 362 17.30 -3.74 -27.36
C THR A 362 17.14 -5.24 -27.29
N ASP A 363 18.27 -5.91 -27.05
CA ASP A 363 18.37 -7.36 -26.91
C ASP A 363 19.29 -7.70 -25.75
N VAL A 364 19.12 -8.90 -25.18
CA VAL A 364 19.95 -9.42 -24.09
C VAL A 364 20.61 -10.73 -24.50
N ASP A 365 21.93 -10.79 -24.36
CA ASP A 365 22.71 -12.02 -24.48
C ASP A 365 22.86 -12.68 -23.11
N PHE A 366 22.55 -13.97 -23.00
CA PHE A 366 22.86 -14.76 -21.80
C PHE A 366 24.05 -15.69 -22.06
N PHE A 367 25.02 -15.67 -21.16
CA PHE A 367 26.23 -16.50 -21.25
C PHE A 367 26.31 -17.47 -20.08
N SER A 368 26.59 -18.74 -20.38
CA SER A 368 27.02 -19.74 -19.40
C SER A 368 28.53 -19.68 -19.24
N THR A 369 28.98 -19.86 -18.00
CA THR A 369 30.40 -20.04 -17.61
C THR A 369 30.66 -21.43 -17.01
N LYS A 370 29.69 -22.33 -17.15
CA LYS A 370 29.80 -23.72 -16.68
C LYS A 370 31.05 -24.39 -17.27
N GLU A 371 31.76 -25.14 -16.43
CA GLU A 371 33.00 -25.84 -16.81
C GLU A 371 34.12 -24.93 -17.35
N ALA A 372 34.17 -23.67 -16.91
CA ALA A 372 35.15 -22.67 -17.34
C ALA A 372 35.14 -22.37 -18.85
N LYS A 373 33.99 -22.58 -19.52
CA LYS A 373 33.80 -22.25 -20.93
C LYS A 373 32.74 -21.18 -21.08
N LEU A 374 33.05 -20.14 -21.85
CA LEU A 374 32.07 -19.11 -22.19
C LEU A 374 31.21 -19.60 -23.36
N GLN A 375 29.93 -19.83 -23.09
CA GLN A 375 28.96 -20.26 -24.09
C GLN A 375 27.76 -19.30 -24.12
N LYS A 376 27.47 -18.71 -25.29
CA LYS A 376 26.22 -17.95 -25.51
C LYS A 376 25.04 -18.92 -25.54
N LEU A 377 24.06 -18.73 -24.65
CA LEU A 377 22.90 -19.59 -24.48
C LEU A 377 21.70 -19.16 -25.35
N SER A 378 21.49 -17.85 -25.41
CA SER A 378 20.35 -17.21 -26.07
C SER A 378 20.69 -15.74 -26.31
N GLN A 379 20.11 -15.18 -27.36
CA GLN A 379 20.00 -13.73 -27.54
C GLN A 379 18.53 -13.39 -27.74
N ILE A 380 17.98 -12.62 -26.81
CA ILE A 380 16.54 -12.41 -26.73
C ILE A 380 16.25 -10.94 -27.03
N SER A 381 15.32 -10.67 -27.91
CA SER A 381 14.82 -9.32 -28.14
C SER A 381 14.02 -8.87 -26.93
N VAL A 382 14.41 -7.74 -26.34
CA VAL A 382 13.77 -7.17 -25.14
C VAL A 382 12.75 -6.11 -25.55
N ILE A 383 13.17 -5.17 -26.40
CA ILE A 383 12.32 -4.11 -26.95
C ILE A 383 12.61 -3.99 -28.45
N SER A 384 11.56 -4.08 -29.26
CA SER A 384 11.65 -3.96 -30.72
C SER A 384 12.03 -2.54 -31.16
N LYS A 385 12.55 -2.42 -32.39
CA LYS A 385 12.79 -1.12 -33.02
C LYS A 385 11.47 -0.32 -33.10
N PRO A 386 11.45 0.96 -32.67
CA PRO A 386 10.25 1.79 -32.83
C PRO A 386 9.89 2.00 -34.31
N ASP A 387 8.60 2.01 -34.62
CA ASP A 387 8.11 2.30 -35.96
C ASP A 387 8.47 3.74 -36.41
N VAL A 388 8.68 3.91 -37.72
CA VAL A 388 8.88 5.23 -38.31
C VAL A 388 7.56 5.99 -38.28
N PHE A 389 7.48 7.01 -37.43
CA PHE A 389 6.31 7.87 -37.37
C PHE A 389 6.27 8.81 -38.57
N VAL A 390 5.27 8.64 -39.44
CA VAL A 390 5.01 9.52 -40.58
C VAL A 390 3.90 10.50 -40.19
N ASN A 391 4.22 11.79 -40.20
CA ASN A 391 3.32 12.85 -39.72
C ASN A 391 2.44 13.40 -40.86
N ASN A 392 1.37 12.68 -41.20
CA ASN A 392 0.43 13.06 -42.27
C ASN A 392 -0.84 13.77 -41.75
N PHE A 393 -0.77 14.37 -40.56
CA PHE A 393 -1.93 15.05 -39.96
C PHE A 393 -2.16 16.45 -40.58
N PRO A 394 -3.41 16.91 -40.66
CA PRO A 394 -3.75 18.23 -41.22
C PRO A 394 -3.15 19.38 -40.40
N ASN A 395 -3.08 20.56 -41.00
CA ASN A 395 -2.60 21.79 -40.36
C ASN A 395 -3.57 22.99 -40.58
N THR A 396 -4.79 22.73 -41.03
CA THR A 396 -5.80 23.75 -41.29
C THR A 396 -7.15 23.23 -40.84
N PHE A 397 -7.87 24.06 -40.10
CA PHE A 397 -9.08 23.66 -39.37
C PHE A 397 -10.12 24.78 -39.40
N PRO A 398 -11.42 24.47 -39.26
CA PRO A 398 -12.45 25.50 -39.08
C PRO A 398 -12.24 26.28 -37.79
N ALA A 399 -12.76 27.50 -37.69
CA ALA A 399 -12.55 28.38 -36.53
C ALA A 399 -13.20 27.84 -35.25
N THR A 400 -14.36 27.19 -35.35
CA THR A 400 -15.08 26.54 -34.25
C THR A 400 -15.53 25.15 -34.65
N ILE A 401 -15.63 24.25 -33.68
CA ILE A 401 -16.17 22.90 -33.87
C ILE A 401 -17.16 22.60 -32.73
N PRO A 402 -18.38 22.11 -33.04
CA PRO A 402 -19.27 21.55 -32.04
C PRO A 402 -18.71 20.20 -31.53
N SER A 403 -18.46 20.09 -30.22
CA SER A 403 -17.97 18.86 -29.61
C SER A 403 -18.61 18.61 -28.25
N THR A 404 -18.70 17.35 -27.84
CA THR A 404 -19.06 16.95 -26.47
C THR A 404 -17.82 16.48 -25.70
N ILE A 405 -17.85 16.46 -24.36
CA ILE A 405 -16.74 15.92 -23.54
C ILE A 405 -16.81 14.40 -23.51
N TYR A 406 -18.01 13.88 -23.27
CA TYR A 406 -18.34 12.46 -23.34
C TYR A 406 -19.38 12.21 -24.44
N PRO A 407 -19.38 11.02 -25.04
CA PRO A 407 -20.51 10.57 -25.85
C PRO A 407 -21.83 10.70 -25.09
N VAL A 408 -22.88 11.19 -25.76
CA VAL A 408 -24.22 11.45 -25.16
C VAL A 408 -24.79 10.20 -24.48
N GLN A 409 -24.50 9.01 -25.02
CA GLN A 409 -24.96 7.74 -24.45
C GLN A 409 -24.38 7.47 -23.06
N LEU A 410 -23.19 8.00 -22.72
CA LEU A 410 -22.60 7.83 -21.40
C LEU A 410 -23.26 8.73 -20.34
N THR A 411 -23.85 9.86 -20.75
CA THR A 411 -24.46 10.85 -19.85
C THR A 411 -25.97 10.66 -19.67
N GLN A 412 -26.63 9.86 -20.51
CA GLN A 412 -28.02 9.50 -20.33
C GLN A 412 -28.18 8.31 -19.36
N LYS A 413 -28.91 8.52 -18.27
CA LYS A 413 -29.20 7.51 -17.24
C LYS A 413 -30.70 7.43 -16.95
N GLY A 414 -31.22 6.24 -16.68
CA GLY A 414 -32.63 6.03 -16.29
C GLY A 414 -32.95 6.52 -14.88
N GLY A 415 -34.22 6.76 -14.58
CA GLY A 415 -34.65 7.39 -13.32
C GLY A 415 -34.18 6.68 -12.05
N VAL A 416 -34.20 5.34 -12.02
CA VAL A 416 -33.71 4.55 -10.86
C VAL A 416 -32.22 4.77 -10.61
N TYR A 417 -31.41 4.81 -11.68
CA TYR A 417 -29.98 5.07 -11.57
C TYR A 417 -29.73 6.47 -10.99
N ARG A 418 -30.47 7.49 -11.47
CA ARG A 418 -30.31 8.88 -11.01
C ARG A 418 -30.82 9.09 -9.59
N TRP A 419 -31.86 8.37 -9.16
CA TRP A 419 -32.27 8.35 -7.76
C TRP A 419 -31.19 7.76 -6.84
N LEU A 420 -30.58 6.64 -7.26
CA LEU A 420 -29.58 5.93 -6.45
C LEU A 420 -28.24 6.68 -6.41
N TRP A 421 -27.71 7.03 -7.59
CA TRP A 421 -26.37 7.60 -7.76
C TRP A 421 -26.36 9.11 -7.91
N GLY A 422 -27.49 9.79 -8.13
CA GLY A 422 -27.57 11.24 -8.23
C GLY A 422 -27.75 11.75 -9.66
N GLU A 423 -28.07 13.04 -9.83
CA GLU A 423 -28.17 13.74 -11.11
C GLU A 423 -26.82 14.33 -11.55
N HIS A 424 -26.00 14.78 -10.59
CA HIS A 424 -24.69 15.40 -10.83
C HIS A 424 -24.75 16.57 -11.84
N TYR A 425 -23.66 16.79 -12.58
CA TYR A 425 -23.52 17.72 -13.71
C TYR A 425 -23.44 17.00 -15.07
N ARG A 426 -23.84 15.72 -15.14
CA ARG A 426 -23.64 14.89 -16.34
C ARG A 426 -24.22 15.45 -17.64
N LYS A 427 -25.28 16.29 -17.56
CA LYS A 427 -25.87 16.94 -18.75
C LYS A 427 -24.84 17.76 -19.53
N TYR A 428 -23.91 18.45 -18.85
CA TYR A 428 -22.90 19.29 -19.49
C TYR A 428 -21.77 18.50 -20.15
N TYR A 429 -21.53 17.26 -19.71
CA TYR A 429 -20.54 16.40 -20.35
C TYR A 429 -21.03 15.85 -21.70
N GLY A 430 -22.35 15.70 -21.88
CA GLY A 430 -22.96 15.27 -23.13
C GLY A 430 -23.56 16.41 -23.95
N MET A 431 -23.40 17.66 -23.50
CA MET A 431 -23.87 18.84 -24.21
C MET A 431 -22.88 19.19 -25.33
N SER A 432 -23.40 19.54 -26.51
CA SER A 432 -22.59 20.03 -27.61
C SER A 432 -22.15 21.46 -27.32
N ILE A 433 -20.84 21.69 -27.24
CA ILE A 433 -20.23 22.99 -26.98
C ILE A 433 -19.57 23.47 -28.27
N GLU A 434 -19.86 24.71 -28.67
CA GLU A 434 -19.18 25.37 -29.78
C GLU A 434 -17.82 25.89 -29.30
N ALA A 435 -16.79 25.04 -29.33
CA ALA A 435 -15.45 25.37 -28.84
C ALA A 435 -14.58 26.00 -29.95
N PRO A 436 -13.74 26.99 -29.63
CA PRO A 436 -12.78 27.53 -30.58
C PRO A 436 -11.72 26.47 -30.90
N THR A 437 -11.42 26.28 -32.18
CA THR A 437 -10.41 25.32 -32.62
C THR A 437 -9.04 25.99 -32.62
N ALA A 438 -8.01 25.32 -32.09
CA ALA A 438 -6.67 25.86 -32.07
C ALA A 438 -5.66 25.01 -32.85
N ASN A 439 -4.95 25.68 -33.76
CA ASN A 439 -3.72 25.18 -34.34
C ASN A 439 -2.55 25.54 -33.39
N LEU A 440 -1.90 24.53 -32.81
CA LEU A 440 -0.81 24.71 -31.87
C LEU A 440 0.39 25.43 -32.51
N SER A 441 0.65 25.27 -33.82
CA SER A 441 1.77 25.98 -34.45
C SER A 441 1.54 27.49 -34.61
N GLU A 442 0.29 27.96 -34.48
CA GLU A 442 -0.11 29.36 -34.68
C GLU A 442 -0.51 30.04 -33.36
N LEU A 443 -1.15 29.29 -32.45
CA LEU A 443 -1.68 29.81 -31.20
C LEU A 443 -0.56 30.45 -30.35
N ASN A 444 -0.75 31.71 -29.96
CA ASN A 444 0.17 32.50 -29.14
C ASN A 444 1.64 32.53 -29.65
N GLY A 445 1.83 32.53 -30.97
CA GLY A 445 3.16 32.55 -31.60
C GLY A 445 3.81 31.17 -31.76
N GLY A 446 3.06 30.10 -31.49
CA GLY A 446 3.44 28.71 -31.78
C GLY A 446 3.90 27.92 -30.56
N TYR A 447 3.28 26.77 -30.34
CA TYR A 447 3.57 25.79 -29.30
C TYR A 447 4.25 24.54 -29.87
N THR A 448 5.28 24.07 -29.16
CA THR A 448 5.93 22.78 -29.40
C THR A 448 5.65 21.84 -28.23
N PRO A 449 4.97 20.70 -28.46
CA PRO A 449 4.85 19.65 -27.44
C PRO A 449 6.19 18.98 -27.17
N PHE A 450 6.51 18.73 -25.90
CA PHE A 450 7.81 18.12 -25.56
C PHE A 450 7.75 17.03 -24.49
N ARG A 451 6.65 16.88 -23.74
CA ARG A 451 6.54 15.88 -22.68
C ARG A 451 5.07 15.66 -22.25
N GLU A 452 4.61 14.42 -22.09
CA GLU A 452 3.35 14.12 -21.39
C GLU A 452 3.40 14.56 -19.91
N GLY A 453 2.27 15.00 -19.36
CA GLY A 453 2.14 15.40 -17.96
C GLY A 453 1.81 14.22 -17.03
N GLY A 454 2.12 14.40 -15.74
CA GLY A 454 2.03 13.35 -14.71
C GLY A 454 0.71 13.28 -13.94
N GLY A 455 -0.35 14.00 -14.33
CA GLY A 455 -1.62 14.01 -13.59
C GLY A 455 -2.26 12.62 -13.48
N ASN A 456 -3.04 12.33 -12.43
CA ASN A 456 -3.60 10.98 -12.23
C ASN A 456 -4.98 10.76 -12.88
N GLN A 457 -5.61 11.82 -13.41
CA GLN A 457 -7.01 11.79 -13.83
C GLN A 457 -7.26 12.27 -15.27
N SER A 458 -6.33 12.97 -15.91
CA SER A 458 -6.52 13.53 -17.25
C SER A 458 -5.27 13.37 -18.10
N ASN A 459 -5.46 13.29 -19.42
CA ASN A 459 -4.35 13.36 -20.37
C ASN A 459 -3.87 14.80 -20.41
N SER A 460 -2.60 15.01 -20.05
CA SER A 460 -1.96 16.32 -20.07
C SER A 460 -0.69 16.27 -20.90
N LEU A 461 -0.39 17.34 -21.62
CA LEU A 461 0.78 17.48 -22.47
C LEU A 461 1.45 18.82 -22.15
N ARG A 462 2.76 18.80 -21.94
CA ARG A 462 3.57 20.00 -21.76
C ARG A 462 3.91 20.58 -23.11
N LEU A 463 3.61 21.86 -23.24
CA LEU A 463 3.88 22.69 -24.39
C LEU A 463 4.93 23.73 -24.01
N LYS A 464 5.72 24.17 -24.98
CA LYS A 464 6.61 25.33 -24.84
C LYS A 464 6.41 26.27 -26.02
N THR A 465 6.46 27.57 -25.76
CA THR A 465 6.52 28.59 -26.82
C THR A 465 7.94 28.71 -27.39
N ASN A 466 8.08 29.43 -28.50
CA ASN A 466 9.39 29.68 -29.13
C ASN A 466 10.39 30.42 -28.24
N ASP A 467 9.91 31.24 -27.30
CA ASP A 467 10.71 31.95 -26.30
C ASP A 467 10.88 31.16 -24.98
N GLY A 468 10.37 29.94 -24.90
CA GLY A 468 10.65 28.99 -23.83
C GLY A 468 9.67 28.99 -22.64
N GLN A 469 8.62 29.82 -22.65
CA GLN A 469 7.58 29.78 -21.62
C GLN A 469 6.81 28.44 -21.68
N GLU A 470 6.63 27.79 -20.53
CA GLU A 470 5.94 26.51 -20.46
C GLU A 470 4.42 26.68 -20.29
N PHE A 471 3.67 25.79 -20.95
CA PHE A 471 2.23 25.68 -20.85
C PHE A 471 1.86 24.20 -20.64
N VAL A 472 0.66 23.97 -20.14
CA VAL A 472 0.07 22.63 -20.09
C VAL A 472 -1.25 22.61 -20.86
N MET A 473 -1.37 21.64 -21.76
CA MET A 473 -2.60 21.28 -22.46
C MET A 473 -3.22 20.08 -21.74
N ARG A 474 -4.34 20.29 -21.06
CA ARG A 474 -5.00 19.29 -20.22
C ARG A 474 -6.38 18.96 -20.77
N GLY A 475 -6.66 17.68 -20.99
CA GLY A 475 -7.98 17.24 -21.46
C GLY A 475 -9.06 17.58 -20.42
N VAL A 476 -10.18 18.12 -20.88
CA VAL A 476 -11.37 18.32 -20.04
C VAL A 476 -11.99 16.96 -19.69
N LYS A 477 -11.89 16.01 -20.62
CA LYS A 477 -12.26 14.60 -20.44
C LYS A 477 -11.36 13.94 -19.40
N LYS A 478 -11.97 13.28 -18.41
CA LYS A 478 -11.24 12.50 -17.40
C LYS A 478 -11.02 11.06 -17.86
N SER A 479 -9.92 10.47 -17.42
CA SER A 479 -9.55 9.08 -17.68
C SER A 479 -9.74 8.24 -16.42
N ALA A 480 -10.82 7.44 -16.43
CA ALA A 480 -11.12 6.52 -15.34
C ALA A 480 -10.06 5.43 -15.20
N ILE A 481 -9.56 4.87 -16.30
CA ILE A 481 -8.51 3.82 -16.28
C ILE A 481 -7.23 4.35 -15.62
N ARG A 482 -6.81 5.57 -15.98
CA ARG A 482 -5.61 6.19 -15.41
C ARG A 482 -5.73 6.39 -13.90
N PHE A 483 -6.90 6.80 -13.41
CA PHE A 483 -7.14 6.92 -11.97
C PHE A 483 -7.19 5.55 -11.27
N LEU A 484 -7.90 4.57 -11.84
CA LEU A 484 -8.01 3.25 -11.24
C LEU A 484 -6.63 2.59 -11.11
N ASN A 485 -5.79 2.69 -12.13
CA ASN A 485 -4.44 2.12 -12.11
C ASN A 485 -3.46 2.89 -11.19
N ASN A 486 -3.62 4.22 -11.06
CA ASN A 486 -2.67 5.04 -10.29
C ASN A 486 -3.07 5.29 -8.82
N MET A 487 -4.36 5.21 -8.48
CA MET A 487 -4.88 5.60 -7.17
C MET A 487 -5.70 4.51 -6.46
N ALA A 488 -6.53 3.75 -7.19
CA ALA A 488 -7.42 2.77 -6.56
C ALA A 488 -6.78 1.38 -6.41
N PHE A 489 -6.01 0.95 -7.42
CA PHE A 489 -5.44 -0.39 -7.50
C PHE A 489 -3.91 -0.38 -7.58
N THR A 490 -3.28 0.32 -6.64
CA THR A 490 -1.81 0.53 -6.61
C THR A 490 -0.97 -0.72 -6.37
N ARG A 491 -1.63 -1.86 -6.10
CA ARG A 491 -1.01 -3.17 -5.82
C ARG A 491 -1.38 -4.22 -6.86
N SER A 492 -2.13 -3.86 -7.91
CA SER A 492 -2.64 -4.82 -8.88
C SER A 492 -2.41 -4.28 -10.29
N THR A 493 -2.08 -5.17 -11.22
CA THR A 493 -1.93 -4.83 -12.64
C THR A 493 -3.22 -5.18 -13.37
N PHE A 494 -3.99 -4.15 -13.73
CA PHE A 494 -5.22 -4.29 -14.51
C PHE A 494 -5.05 -3.80 -15.95
N GLY A 495 -4.02 -3.01 -16.26
CA GLY A 495 -3.78 -2.49 -17.61
C GLY A 495 -5.05 -1.87 -18.24
N GLU A 496 -5.43 -2.39 -19.41
CA GLU A 496 -6.65 -2.00 -20.14
C GLU A 496 -7.89 -2.86 -19.83
N GLU A 497 -7.79 -3.84 -18.91
CA GLU A 497 -8.88 -4.78 -18.62
C GLU A 497 -10.13 -4.10 -18.05
N LEU A 498 -9.96 -2.92 -17.43
CA LEU A 498 -11.04 -2.10 -16.90
C LEU A 498 -11.82 -1.35 -18.00
N THR A 499 -11.33 -1.33 -19.25
CA THR A 499 -11.97 -0.62 -20.36
C THR A 499 -13.31 -1.25 -20.73
N ASN A 500 -14.34 -0.41 -20.83
CA ASN A 500 -15.77 -0.67 -21.01
C ASN A 500 -16.50 -1.37 -19.85
N SER A 501 -15.89 -1.43 -18.66
CA SER A 501 -16.48 -2.05 -17.45
C SER A 501 -17.37 -1.08 -16.64
N PHE A 502 -18.15 -1.60 -15.69
CA PHE A 502 -18.93 -0.81 -14.74
C PHE A 502 -18.06 0.09 -13.87
N PRO A 503 -16.92 -0.34 -13.25
CA PRO A 503 -16.04 0.57 -12.52
C PRO A 503 -15.59 1.77 -13.34
N GLU A 504 -15.23 1.57 -14.61
CA GLU A 504 -14.86 2.67 -15.49
C GLU A 504 -16.06 3.58 -15.76
N LYS A 505 -17.20 3.03 -16.18
CA LYS A 505 -18.42 3.81 -16.47
C LYS A 505 -18.96 4.54 -15.24
N PHE A 506 -18.90 3.91 -14.08
CA PHE A 506 -19.26 4.47 -12.79
C PHE A 506 -18.31 5.60 -12.42
N LEU A 507 -17.00 5.41 -12.59
CA LEU A 507 -16.02 6.46 -12.30
C LEU A 507 -16.11 7.64 -13.28
N LEU A 508 -16.38 7.39 -14.57
CA LEU A 508 -16.67 8.45 -15.54
C LEU A 508 -17.92 9.24 -15.16
N ASP A 509 -18.98 8.56 -14.71
CA ASP A 509 -20.19 9.21 -14.17
C ASP A 509 -19.89 9.95 -12.86
N PHE A 510 -19.07 9.37 -11.99
CA PHE A 510 -18.59 10.01 -10.76
C PHE A 510 -17.80 11.29 -11.05
N TYR A 511 -16.95 11.34 -12.09
CA TYR A 511 -16.29 12.58 -12.49
C TYR A 511 -17.26 13.69 -12.90
N THR A 512 -18.50 13.35 -13.26
CA THR A 512 -19.53 14.36 -13.52
C THR A 512 -20.09 15.01 -12.26
N THR A 513 -19.64 14.62 -11.05
CA THR A 513 -19.95 15.37 -9.82
C THR A 513 -19.31 16.75 -9.81
N ASN A 514 -18.31 17.02 -10.66
CA ASN A 514 -17.76 18.35 -10.85
C ASN A 514 -18.23 18.96 -12.17
N HIS A 515 -18.48 20.26 -12.17
CA HIS A 515 -18.87 20.98 -13.36
C HIS A 515 -17.64 21.12 -14.29
N PRO A 516 -17.71 20.69 -15.56
CA PRO A 516 -16.51 20.55 -16.39
C PRO A 516 -15.85 21.89 -16.78
N PHE A 517 -16.62 22.98 -16.74
CA PHE A 517 -16.15 24.31 -17.18
C PHE A 517 -15.91 25.31 -16.04
N THR A 518 -16.26 25.00 -14.78
CA THR A 518 -16.04 25.97 -13.68
C THR A 518 -14.58 26.35 -13.43
N PRO A 519 -13.54 25.56 -13.79
CA PRO A 519 -12.16 26.02 -13.69
C PRO A 519 -11.87 27.33 -14.45
N PHE A 520 -12.63 27.65 -15.50
CA PHE A 520 -12.47 28.86 -16.31
C PHE A 520 -12.93 30.15 -15.61
N THR A 521 -13.62 30.05 -14.47
CA THR A 521 -14.09 31.21 -13.69
C THR A 521 -13.09 31.62 -12.59
N ILE A 522 -12.20 30.71 -12.23
CA ILE A 522 -11.34 30.82 -11.06
C ILE A 522 -10.28 31.92 -11.19
N GLY A 523 -9.70 32.08 -12.39
CA GLY A 523 -8.64 33.05 -12.66
C GLY A 523 -9.10 34.48 -12.37
N ASN A 524 -10.23 34.89 -12.97
CA ASN A 524 -10.81 36.23 -12.77
C ASN A 524 -11.07 36.57 -11.30
N MET A 525 -11.58 35.61 -10.52
CA MET A 525 -11.79 35.82 -9.08
C MET A 525 -10.47 35.86 -8.29
N SER A 526 -9.49 35.05 -8.68
CA SER A 526 -8.16 35.01 -8.03
C SER A 526 -7.39 36.30 -8.24
N GLU A 527 -7.47 36.91 -9.43
CA GLU A 527 -6.88 38.21 -9.76
C GLU A 527 -7.36 39.30 -8.81
N LYS A 528 -8.68 39.38 -8.55
CA LYS A 528 -9.29 40.35 -7.62
C LYS A 528 -8.80 40.22 -6.18
N LEU A 529 -8.32 39.03 -5.83
CA LEU A 529 -7.82 38.69 -4.50
C LEU A 529 -6.29 38.74 -4.40
N ASN A 530 -5.59 39.11 -5.49
CA ASN A 530 -4.14 39.07 -5.57
C ASN A 530 -3.59 37.69 -5.17
N ILE A 531 -4.21 36.63 -5.70
CA ILE A 531 -3.77 35.24 -5.55
C ILE A 531 -3.19 34.83 -6.90
N PHE A 532 -1.94 34.39 -6.96
CA PHE A 532 -1.36 33.91 -8.22
C PHE A 532 -2.20 32.79 -8.83
N HIS A 533 -2.44 32.86 -10.14
CA HIS A 533 -3.26 31.91 -10.86
C HIS A 533 -2.80 31.76 -12.30
N SER A 534 -3.11 30.61 -12.91
CA SER A 534 -3.05 30.44 -14.36
C SER A 534 -4.30 31.03 -15.02
N ASN A 535 -4.26 31.19 -16.34
CA ASN A 535 -5.35 31.70 -17.17
C ASN A 535 -5.82 30.59 -18.12
N PRO A 536 -6.56 29.60 -17.63
CA PRO A 536 -7.02 28.50 -18.47
C PRO A 536 -7.95 29.02 -19.57
N LYS A 537 -7.72 28.54 -20.80
CA LYS A 537 -8.59 28.79 -21.95
C LYS A 537 -9.02 27.47 -22.58
N LEU A 538 -10.30 27.38 -22.95
CA LEU A 538 -10.89 26.22 -23.59
C LEU A 538 -10.59 26.25 -25.09
N TYR A 539 -10.09 25.15 -25.64
CA TYR A 539 -9.93 24.93 -27.07
C TYR A 539 -10.34 23.52 -27.45
N TYR A 540 -10.86 23.35 -28.67
CA TYR A 540 -10.85 22.06 -29.34
C TYR A 540 -9.51 21.89 -30.06
N ILE A 541 -8.78 20.80 -29.76
CA ILE A 541 -7.48 20.52 -30.38
C ILE A 541 -7.66 19.32 -31.30
N PRO A 542 -7.78 19.50 -32.63
CA PRO A 542 -7.82 18.40 -33.56
C PRO A 542 -6.46 17.72 -33.63
N LYS A 543 -6.45 16.46 -34.09
CA LYS A 543 -5.20 15.82 -34.50
C LYS A 543 -4.54 16.66 -35.60
N GLN A 544 -3.28 17.01 -35.38
CA GLN A 544 -2.61 18.03 -36.16
C GLN A 544 -1.11 17.78 -36.27
N GLN A 545 -0.49 18.38 -37.29
CA GLN A 545 0.93 18.19 -37.56
C GLN A 545 1.82 18.54 -36.36
N ALA A 546 1.52 19.62 -35.63
CA ALA A 546 2.29 20.07 -34.47
C ALA A 546 2.33 19.07 -33.29
N LEU A 547 1.32 18.19 -33.17
CA LEU A 547 1.30 17.15 -32.13
C LEU A 547 2.28 15.99 -32.42
N GLY A 548 2.70 15.78 -33.66
CA GLY A 548 3.62 14.69 -34.01
C GLY A 548 3.18 13.33 -33.44
N LYS A 549 4.09 12.59 -32.79
CA LYS A 549 3.79 11.28 -32.17
C LYS A 549 2.69 11.35 -31.11
N TYR A 550 2.48 12.51 -30.48
CA TYR A 550 1.44 12.68 -29.47
C TYR A 550 0.02 12.54 -30.05
N ASN A 551 -0.18 12.60 -31.38
CA ASN A 551 -1.49 12.31 -32.00
C ASN A 551 -2.04 10.89 -31.71
N GLN A 552 -1.21 9.98 -31.18
CA GLN A 552 -1.65 8.66 -30.71
C GLN A 552 -2.57 8.77 -29.47
N ASN A 553 -2.22 9.64 -28.52
CA ASN A 553 -2.91 9.77 -27.22
C ASN A 553 -3.61 11.13 -27.02
N TYR A 554 -3.39 12.08 -27.94
CA TYR A 554 -3.88 13.45 -27.87
C TYR A 554 -4.51 13.90 -29.18
N GLY A 555 -5.41 14.88 -29.12
CA GLY A 555 -6.13 15.42 -30.26
C GLY A 555 -7.57 14.90 -30.36
N ASP A 556 -8.37 15.60 -31.17
CA ASP A 556 -9.81 15.41 -31.39
C ASP A 556 -10.69 15.51 -30.12
N GLU A 557 -10.23 16.27 -29.12
CA GLU A 557 -10.92 16.48 -27.85
C GLU A 557 -10.86 17.96 -27.42
N MET A 558 -11.66 18.32 -26.41
CA MET A 558 -11.57 19.61 -25.74
C MET A 558 -10.44 19.61 -24.70
N TYR A 559 -9.58 20.61 -24.79
CA TYR A 559 -8.47 20.84 -23.88
C TYR A 559 -8.55 22.22 -23.25
N MET A 560 -8.13 22.27 -21.99
CA MET A 560 -7.75 23.49 -21.30
C MET A 560 -6.26 23.72 -21.53
N ILE A 561 -5.90 24.87 -22.08
CA ILE A 561 -4.51 25.32 -22.17
C ILE A 561 -4.30 26.43 -21.14
N GLU A 562 -3.31 26.24 -20.27
CA GLU A 562 -2.99 27.16 -19.18
C GLU A 562 -1.47 27.30 -19.01
N GLU A 563 -1.02 28.46 -18.51
CA GLU A 563 0.37 28.69 -18.16
C GLU A 563 0.83 27.66 -17.14
N ARG A 564 2.03 27.11 -17.35
CA ARG A 564 2.69 26.27 -16.37
C ARG A 564 3.78 27.09 -15.71
N PHE A 565 3.61 27.39 -14.43
CA PHE A 565 4.61 28.10 -13.66
C PHE A 565 5.94 27.31 -13.58
N SER A 566 6.94 27.79 -14.34
CA SER A 566 8.33 27.33 -14.37
C SER A 566 9.30 28.50 -14.14
N SER A 567 10.58 28.19 -13.90
CA SER A 567 11.63 29.19 -13.72
C SER A 567 12.07 29.89 -15.02
N ASP A 568 11.19 29.96 -16.02
CA ASP A 568 11.46 30.69 -17.26
C ASP A 568 11.34 32.21 -17.04
N PRO A 569 12.08 33.03 -17.80
CA PRO A 569 12.15 34.48 -17.56
C PRO A 569 10.79 35.20 -17.59
N LYS A 570 9.85 34.77 -18.44
CA LYS A 570 8.52 35.39 -18.56
C LYS A 570 7.67 35.11 -17.33
N THR A 571 7.64 33.85 -16.88
CA THR A 571 6.92 33.47 -15.67
C THR A 571 7.48 34.19 -14.44
N LEU A 572 8.82 34.27 -14.30
CA LEU A 572 9.44 34.98 -13.19
C LEU A 572 9.09 36.48 -13.18
N ALA A 573 9.07 37.12 -14.36
CA ALA A 573 8.66 38.52 -14.49
C ALA A 573 7.19 38.75 -14.08
N TYR A 574 6.27 37.86 -14.48
CA TYR A 574 4.87 37.91 -14.06
C TYR A 574 4.71 37.76 -12.54
N LEU A 575 5.56 36.94 -11.91
CA LEU A 575 5.60 36.74 -10.46
C LEU A 575 6.39 37.84 -9.74
N ASN A 576 6.29 39.10 -10.17
CA ASN A 576 7.00 40.24 -9.58
C ASN A 576 8.53 40.00 -9.49
N ASN A 577 9.12 39.47 -10.56
CA ASN A 577 10.54 39.11 -10.64
C ASN A 577 11.00 38.15 -9.53
N ALA A 578 10.26 37.06 -9.33
CA ALA A 578 10.68 35.96 -8.46
C ALA A 578 12.05 35.41 -8.91
N LYS A 579 12.83 34.89 -7.96
CA LYS A 579 14.15 34.30 -8.25
C LYS A 579 14.06 32.91 -8.86
N ASP A 580 13.15 32.11 -8.33
CA ASP A 580 12.95 30.72 -8.74
C ASP A 580 11.52 30.24 -8.41
N ILE A 581 11.15 29.06 -8.92
CA ILE A 581 9.91 28.36 -8.61
C ILE A 581 10.20 26.95 -8.12
N VAL A 582 9.85 26.67 -6.86
CA VAL A 582 10.16 25.39 -6.19
C VAL A 582 8.90 24.54 -5.93
N SER A 583 9.11 23.26 -5.64
CA SER A 583 8.03 22.35 -5.22
C SER A 583 7.71 22.50 -3.73
N THR A 584 6.56 21.98 -3.30
CA THR A 584 6.20 21.95 -1.87
C THR A 584 7.18 21.13 -1.04
N ASP A 585 7.69 20.03 -1.59
CA ASP A 585 8.67 19.19 -0.90
C ASP A 585 10.01 19.93 -0.71
N ASP A 586 10.42 20.75 -1.70
CA ASP A 586 11.59 21.63 -1.55
C ASP A 586 11.37 22.69 -0.47
N VAL A 587 10.16 23.28 -0.40
CA VAL A 587 9.82 24.25 0.66
C VAL A 587 9.88 23.58 2.03
N LEU A 588 9.22 22.42 2.21
CA LEU A 588 9.22 21.68 3.47
C LEU A 588 10.65 21.32 3.91
N LYS A 589 11.46 20.82 2.97
CA LYS A 589 12.89 20.53 3.20
C LYS A 589 13.67 21.77 3.59
N ASN A 590 13.45 22.90 2.92
CA ASN A 590 14.15 24.14 3.21
C ASN A 590 13.74 24.72 4.58
N LEU A 591 12.46 24.64 4.97
CA LEU A 591 11.98 25.07 6.28
C LEU A 591 12.62 24.30 7.44
N THR A 592 12.90 22.99 7.26
CA THR A 592 13.63 22.19 8.25
C THR A 592 15.15 22.27 8.10
N LYS A 593 15.67 22.90 7.05
CA LYS A 593 17.11 23.04 6.84
C LYS A 593 17.69 24.25 7.57
N ASN A 594 17.00 25.39 7.54
CA ASN A 594 17.52 26.63 8.12
C ASN A 594 16.42 27.66 8.37
N TYR A 595 16.58 28.45 9.44
CA TYR A 595 15.64 29.52 9.82
C TYR A 595 15.52 30.70 8.86
N LYS A 596 16.40 30.81 7.86
CA LYS A 596 16.28 31.88 6.85
C LYS A 596 15.08 31.72 5.93
N TYR A 597 14.50 30.51 5.85
CA TYR A 597 13.38 30.19 4.97
C TYR A 597 12.04 30.41 5.67
N SER A 598 11.09 31.03 5.01
CA SER A 598 9.72 31.18 5.51
C SER A 598 8.68 31.18 4.38
N VAL A 599 7.42 31.01 4.75
CA VAL A 599 6.27 31.14 3.83
C VAL A 599 5.55 32.47 4.10
N ASP A 600 5.08 33.12 3.04
CA ASP A 600 4.15 34.24 3.13
C ASP A 600 2.79 33.77 3.66
N LYS A 601 2.60 33.90 4.98
CA LYS A 601 1.41 33.40 5.69
C LYS A 601 0.12 34.02 5.17
N GLU A 602 0.12 35.33 4.92
CA GLU A 602 -1.09 36.06 4.50
C GLU A 602 -1.59 35.57 3.15
N SER A 603 -0.70 35.47 2.16
CA SER A 603 -1.03 34.97 0.83
C SER A 603 -1.50 33.51 0.88
N TYR A 604 -0.89 32.69 1.75
CA TYR A 604 -1.30 31.30 1.94
C TYR A 604 -2.69 31.17 2.60
N ILE A 605 -2.94 31.89 3.70
CA ILE A 605 -4.26 31.93 4.35
C ILE A 605 -5.33 32.39 3.36
N ARG A 606 -5.06 33.45 2.59
CA ARG A 606 -6.00 33.96 1.59
C ARG A 606 -6.34 32.93 0.53
N ALA A 607 -5.33 32.23 0.00
CA ALA A 607 -5.54 31.14 -0.96
C ALA A 607 -6.37 29.99 -0.36
N ARG A 608 -6.09 29.59 0.89
CA ARG A 608 -6.85 28.53 1.58
C ARG A 608 -8.30 28.92 1.85
N LEU A 609 -8.56 30.16 2.26
CA LEU A 609 -9.92 30.68 2.45
C LEU A 609 -10.68 30.77 1.12
N PHE A 610 -10.01 31.15 0.04
CA PHE A 610 -10.60 31.13 -1.29
C PHE A 610 -10.96 29.70 -1.74
N ASP A 611 -10.11 28.71 -1.49
CA ASP A 611 -10.42 27.31 -1.76
C ASP A 611 -11.67 26.84 -0.97
N MET A 612 -11.80 27.22 0.31
CA MET A 612 -13.00 26.93 1.11
C MET A 612 -14.25 27.61 0.55
N LEU A 613 -14.11 28.86 0.11
CA LEU A 613 -15.19 29.66 -0.46
C LEU A 613 -15.78 28.98 -1.70
N ILE A 614 -14.94 28.51 -2.63
CA ILE A 614 -15.38 27.79 -3.85
C ILE A 614 -15.68 26.30 -3.62
N GLY A 615 -15.36 25.78 -2.43
CA GLY A 615 -15.60 24.37 -2.06
C GLY A 615 -14.59 23.39 -2.66
N ASP A 616 -13.37 23.84 -2.95
CA ASP A 616 -12.28 22.99 -3.41
C ASP A 616 -11.65 22.25 -2.21
N TRP A 617 -11.82 20.93 -2.20
CA TRP A 617 -11.43 20.05 -1.10
C TRP A 617 -10.08 19.36 -1.32
N ASP A 618 -9.53 19.37 -2.54
CA ASP A 618 -8.43 18.47 -2.96
C ASP A 618 -7.04 19.08 -2.80
N ARG A 619 -6.86 20.04 -1.88
CA ARG A 619 -5.64 20.83 -1.81
C ARG A 619 -4.45 20.06 -1.18
N HIS A 620 -3.78 19.23 -1.97
CA HIS A 620 -2.59 18.46 -1.59
C HIS A 620 -1.26 19.08 -2.09
N SER A 621 -0.11 18.51 -1.72
CA SER A 621 1.24 19.07 -1.95
C SER A 621 1.56 19.42 -3.42
N ASP A 622 1.11 18.59 -4.37
CA ASP A 622 1.41 18.76 -5.81
C ASP A 622 0.58 19.87 -6.47
N GLN A 623 -0.48 20.31 -5.79
CA GLN A 623 -1.34 21.41 -6.21
C GLN A 623 -0.77 22.78 -5.84
N TRP A 624 0.47 22.84 -5.37
CA TRP A 624 1.19 24.09 -5.17
C TRP A 624 2.47 24.15 -5.98
N LYS A 625 2.79 25.37 -6.41
CA LYS A 625 4.15 25.81 -6.67
C LYS A 625 4.44 27.01 -5.78
N TRP A 626 5.72 27.35 -5.66
CA TRP A 626 6.15 28.39 -4.74
C TRP A 626 7.13 29.32 -5.42
N ALA A 627 6.79 30.60 -5.50
CA ALA A 627 7.69 31.65 -5.97
C ALA A 627 8.68 32.00 -4.86
N GLU A 628 9.98 31.94 -5.16
CA GLU A 628 11.06 32.26 -4.24
C GLU A 628 11.44 33.74 -4.34
N TYR A 629 11.49 34.44 -3.19
CA TYR A 629 11.97 35.82 -3.10
C TYR A 629 13.08 35.95 -2.05
N GLU A 630 14.14 36.67 -2.40
CA GLU A 630 15.20 37.03 -1.46
C GLU A 630 14.93 38.41 -0.85
N VAL A 631 14.78 38.47 0.47
CA VAL A 631 14.57 39.70 1.22
C VAL A 631 15.67 39.81 2.28
N GLY A 632 16.73 40.56 1.93
CA GLY A 632 17.97 40.61 2.74
C GLY A 632 18.60 39.22 2.83
N ASN A 633 18.75 38.69 4.06
CA ASN A 633 19.28 37.35 4.31
C ASN A 633 18.20 36.25 4.40
N LYS A 634 16.91 36.59 4.21
CA LYS A 634 15.78 35.66 4.28
C LYS A 634 15.28 35.28 2.90
N ILE A 635 14.72 34.08 2.79
CA ILE A 635 14.06 33.58 1.60
C ILE A 635 12.59 33.36 1.95
N ILE A 636 11.70 34.05 1.23
CA ILE A 636 10.26 33.98 1.42
C ILE A 636 9.63 33.28 0.23
N TYR A 637 8.86 32.23 0.50
CA TYR A 637 8.09 31.52 -0.50
C TYR A 637 6.66 32.04 -0.54
N LYS A 638 6.20 32.49 -1.72
CA LYS A 638 4.79 32.82 -1.94
C LYS A 638 4.07 31.68 -2.67
N PRO A 639 2.86 31.31 -2.24
CA PRO A 639 2.14 30.19 -2.83
C PRO A 639 1.57 30.53 -4.21
N ILE A 640 1.67 29.56 -5.11
CA ILE A 640 1.02 29.54 -6.43
C ILE A 640 0.09 28.32 -6.44
N PRO A 641 -1.19 28.48 -6.09
CA PRO A 641 -2.17 27.40 -6.19
C PRO A 641 -2.35 26.98 -7.65
N LYS A 642 -2.48 25.67 -7.85
CA LYS A 642 -2.72 25.02 -9.14
C LYS A 642 -3.89 24.09 -9.00
N ASP A 643 -4.61 23.83 -10.10
CA ASP A 643 -5.62 22.76 -10.15
C ASP A 643 -6.79 23.00 -9.17
N ARG A 644 -7.83 23.68 -9.65
CA ARG A 644 -9.08 23.94 -8.90
C ARG A 644 -10.27 23.24 -9.55
N ASP A 645 -10.04 22.03 -10.07
CA ASP A 645 -11.03 21.27 -10.84
C ASP A 645 -12.12 20.60 -9.98
N GLN A 646 -11.99 20.65 -8.65
CA GLN A 646 -12.98 20.17 -7.69
C GLN A 646 -13.93 21.27 -7.17
N ALA A 647 -13.78 22.51 -7.65
CA ALA A 647 -14.65 23.62 -7.25
C ALA A 647 -16.11 23.37 -7.64
N PHE A 648 -17.03 23.77 -6.76
CA PHE A 648 -18.49 23.67 -6.96
C PHE A 648 -19.04 22.24 -7.14
N SER A 649 -18.38 21.24 -6.55
CA SER A 649 -18.79 19.82 -6.65
C SER A 649 -20.22 19.52 -6.17
N LYS A 650 -20.82 18.45 -6.70
CA LYS A 650 -22.20 18.00 -6.45
C LYS A 650 -22.28 16.48 -6.27
N TYR A 651 -22.23 16.03 -5.01
CA TYR A 651 -22.47 14.63 -4.64
C TYR A 651 -23.92 14.47 -4.15
N ASP A 652 -24.81 14.01 -5.04
CA ASP A 652 -26.23 13.76 -4.81
C ASP A 652 -26.61 12.28 -4.99
N GLY A 653 -27.89 11.93 -4.86
CA GLY A 653 -28.34 10.53 -4.87
C GLY A 653 -28.33 9.85 -3.50
N ALA A 654 -29.12 8.79 -3.36
CA ALA A 654 -29.30 8.08 -2.09
C ALA A 654 -28.02 7.36 -1.61
N ALA A 655 -27.24 6.78 -2.53
CA ALA A 655 -26.03 6.03 -2.20
C ALA A 655 -24.89 6.95 -1.76
N PHE A 656 -24.64 8.07 -2.47
CA PHE A 656 -23.56 8.98 -2.08
C PHE A 656 -23.80 9.67 -0.73
N LYS A 657 -25.06 9.88 -0.32
CA LYS A 657 -25.37 10.35 1.04
C LYS A 657 -24.83 9.42 2.13
N LEU A 658 -24.72 8.11 1.86
CA LEU A 658 -24.13 7.14 2.79
C LEU A 658 -22.62 7.01 2.57
N ILE A 659 -22.19 6.85 1.31
CA ILE A 659 -20.79 6.60 0.93
C ILE A 659 -19.89 7.77 1.33
N MET A 660 -20.33 9.02 1.17
CA MET A 660 -19.54 10.22 1.51
C MET A 660 -19.38 10.46 3.02
N ASN A 661 -19.91 9.57 3.86
CA ASN A 661 -19.61 9.54 5.29
C ASN A 661 -18.43 8.61 5.64
N VAL A 662 -17.92 7.82 4.68
CA VAL A 662 -16.71 7.00 4.83
C VAL A 662 -15.52 7.93 5.09
N PRO A 663 -14.76 7.78 6.19
CA PRO A 663 -13.72 8.73 6.58
C PRO A 663 -12.68 9.03 5.49
N ALA A 664 -12.30 8.02 4.69
CA ALA A 664 -11.32 8.17 3.63
C ALA A 664 -11.73 9.17 2.53
N ILE A 665 -13.03 9.31 2.26
CA ILE A 665 -13.58 10.18 1.19
C ILE A 665 -14.51 11.26 1.75
N ARG A 666 -14.60 11.39 3.07
CA ARG A 666 -15.51 12.33 3.75
C ARG A 666 -15.22 13.80 3.44
N HIS A 667 -14.01 14.08 2.99
CA HIS A 667 -13.55 15.40 2.61
C HIS A 667 -14.16 15.88 1.28
N MET A 668 -14.63 14.97 0.43
CA MET A 668 -15.38 15.27 -0.77
C MET A 668 -16.76 15.83 -0.39
N LYS A 669 -16.95 17.15 -0.49
CA LYS A 669 -18.16 17.84 -0.01
C LYS A 669 -18.94 18.53 -1.12
N THR A 670 -20.24 18.26 -1.17
CA THR A 670 -21.18 18.98 -2.04
C THR A 670 -21.17 20.48 -1.75
N PHE A 671 -21.17 21.29 -2.80
CA PHE A 671 -21.24 22.73 -2.75
C PHE A 671 -22.67 23.22 -2.46
N THR A 672 -22.88 23.63 -1.20
CA THR A 672 -24.12 24.17 -0.65
C THR A 672 -23.92 25.59 -0.14
N GLU A 673 -24.99 26.36 0.13
CA GLU A 673 -24.92 27.73 0.67
C GLU A 673 -24.11 27.84 1.97
N ASP A 674 -24.10 26.76 2.75
CA ASP A 674 -23.32 26.63 3.97
C ASP A 674 -22.24 25.56 3.83
N ILE A 675 -21.06 25.82 4.40
CA ILE A 675 -20.04 24.79 4.60
C ILE A 675 -20.40 24.00 5.85
N SER A 676 -20.94 22.79 5.67
CA SER A 676 -21.38 21.95 6.80
C SER A 676 -20.26 21.62 7.81
N SER A 677 -19.01 21.59 7.35
CA SER A 677 -17.85 21.35 8.19
C SER A 677 -16.55 21.73 7.48
N VAL A 678 -15.95 22.85 7.90
CA VAL A 678 -14.62 23.29 7.42
C VAL A 678 -13.53 22.27 7.73
N LYS A 679 -13.65 21.58 8.88
CA LYS A 679 -12.77 20.47 9.28
C LYS A 679 -12.71 19.40 8.20
N TRP A 680 -13.85 18.87 7.78
CA TRP A 680 -13.84 17.79 6.77
C TRP A 680 -13.45 18.29 5.40
N LEU A 681 -13.90 19.48 5.00
CA LEU A 681 -13.51 20.10 3.72
C LEU A 681 -11.98 20.25 3.60
N ALA A 682 -11.32 20.59 4.71
CA ALA A 682 -9.88 20.83 4.75
C ALA A 682 -9.06 19.62 5.25
N MET A 683 -9.57 18.39 5.09
CA MET A 683 -8.87 17.18 5.54
C MET A 683 -7.55 16.92 4.80
N GLU A 684 -7.55 17.04 3.48
CA GLU A 684 -6.34 16.89 2.65
C GLU A 684 -5.26 17.95 2.97
N PRO A 685 -5.58 19.26 3.00
CA PRO A 685 -4.59 20.30 3.30
C PRO A 685 -4.16 20.37 4.77
N TYR A 686 -4.90 19.75 5.69
CA TYR A 686 -4.68 19.87 7.14
C TYR A 686 -3.21 19.69 7.59
N PRO A 687 -2.47 18.64 7.18
CA PRO A 687 -1.12 18.44 7.67
C PRO A 687 -0.14 19.53 7.21
N MET A 688 -0.36 20.09 6.00
CA MET A 688 0.45 21.16 5.43
C MET A 688 0.10 22.53 6.04
N ASP A 689 -1.20 22.78 6.26
CA ASP A 689 -1.70 23.99 6.91
C ASP A 689 -1.11 24.11 8.34
N LEU A 690 -0.95 22.99 9.06
CA LEU A 690 -0.25 22.96 10.36
C LEU A 690 1.22 23.40 10.29
N VAL A 691 1.94 23.06 9.21
CA VAL A 691 3.36 23.41 9.05
C VAL A 691 3.52 24.87 8.68
N PHE A 692 2.86 25.31 7.61
CA PHE A 692 3.05 26.66 7.07
C PHE A 692 2.42 27.75 7.95
N LEU A 693 1.39 27.42 8.72
CA LEU A 693 0.66 28.38 9.56
C LEU A 693 0.88 28.17 11.06
N LYS A 694 1.95 27.46 11.46
CA LYS A 694 2.30 27.23 12.87
C LYS A 694 2.31 28.51 13.72
N GLY A 695 2.78 29.62 13.12
CA GLY A 695 2.85 30.94 13.74
C GLY A 695 1.71 31.90 13.40
N SER A 696 0.57 31.43 12.87
CA SER A 696 -0.55 32.31 12.58
C SER A 696 -1.43 32.61 13.80
N THR A 697 -2.14 33.72 13.79
CA THR A 697 -3.15 34.08 14.81
C THR A 697 -4.58 34.05 14.24
N GLN A 698 -5.61 34.06 15.10
CA GLN A 698 -7.00 34.07 14.63
C GLN A 698 -7.32 35.37 13.88
N GLU A 699 -6.75 36.48 14.33
CA GLU A 699 -6.94 37.81 13.76
C GLU A 699 -6.37 37.89 12.34
N GLU A 700 -5.23 37.23 12.06
CA GLU A 700 -4.68 37.11 10.69
C GLU A 700 -5.65 36.36 9.76
N TRP A 701 -6.30 35.29 10.25
CA TRP A 701 -7.29 34.52 9.49
C TRP A 701 -8.55 35.33 9.21
N GLU A 702 -9.09 36.01 10.22
CA GLU A 702 -10.27 36.87 10.09
C GLU A 702 -9.99 38.08 9.18
N ALA A 703 -8.78 38.65 9.25
CA ALA A 703 -8.35 39.73 8.38
C ALA A 703 -8.32 39.32 6.90
N GLN A 704 -7.76 38.14 6.56
CA GLN A 704 -7.77 37.66 5.17
C GLN A 704 -9.18 37.27 4.70
N ALA A 705 -10.04 36.76 5.59
CA ALA A 705 -11.45 36.51 5.25
C ALA A 705 -12.19 37.81 4.94
N LYS A 706 -11.99 38.85 5.75
CA LYS A 706 -12.54 40.18 5.52
C LYS A 706 -12.00 40.80 4.23
N TYR A 707 -10.70 40.66 3.96
CA TYR A 707 -10.09 41.11 2.70
C TYR A 707 -10.81 40.51 1.49
N ILE A 708 -11.08 39.20 1.50
CA ILE A 708 -11.83 38.53 0.42
C ILE A 708 -13.25 39.09 0.29
N GLN A 709 -13.95 39.31 1.41
CA GLN A 709 -15.31 39.86 1.39
C GLN A 709 -15.38 41.26 0.78
N GLU A 710 -14.35 42.09 1.01
CA GLU A 710 -14.27 43.47 0.55
C GLU A 710 -13.81 43.59 -0.92
N HIS A 711 -12.92 42.69 -1.37
CA HIS A 711 -12.28 42.80 -2.70
C HIS A 711 -12.90 41.90 -3.77
N LEU A 712 -13.71 40.90 -3.40
CA LEU A 712 -14.49 40.09 -4.33
C LEU A 712 -15.95 40.54 -4.29
N THR A 713 -16.33 41.49 -5.14
CA THR A 713 -17.71 41.99 -5.19
C THR A 713 -18.67 40.97 -5.82
N ASP A 714 -19.97 41.17 -5.64
CA ASP A 714 -20.97 40.30 -6.28
C ASP A 714 -20.93 40.42 -7.81
N ALA A 715 -20.59 41.60 -8.33
CA ALA A 715 -20.37 41.83 -9.75
C ALA A 715 -19.13 41.08 -10.27
N ASP A 716 -18.03 41.07 -9.50
CA ASP A 716 -16.84 40.29 -9.87
C ASP A 716 -17.15 38.78 -9.95
N ILE A 717 -17.99 38.28 -9.04
CA ILE A 717 -18.48 36.90 -9.07
C ILE A 717 -19.33 36.65 -10.31
N ASP A 718 -20.23 37.58 -10.65
CA ASP A 718 -21.10 37.41 -11.82
C ASP A 718 -20.30 37.40 -13.12
N ASP A 719 -19.38 38.36 -13.27
CA ASP A 719 -18.53 38.52 -14.45
C ASP A 719 -17.56 37.35 -14.65
N ALA A 720 -17.07 36.72 -13.57
CA ALA A 720 -16.19 35.57 -13.66
C ALA A 720 -16.83 34.37 -14.40
N PHE A 721 -18.16 34.22 -14.32
CA PHE A 721 -18.87 33.12 -14.97
C PHE A 721 -19.21 33.40 -16.45
N HIS A 722 -19.04 34.64 -16.95
CA HIS A 722 -19.18 34.93 -18.38
C HIS A 722 -18.08 34.29 -19.23
N ASN A 723 -16.96 33.86 -18.62
CA ASN A 723 -15.90 33.08 -19.30
C ASN A 723 -16.33 31.65 -19.68
N LEU A 724 -17.46 31.16 -19.14
CA LEU A 724 -17.97 29.84 -19.47
C LEU A 724 -18.56 29.82 -20.89
N PRO A 725 -18.58 28.67 -21.58
CA PRO A 725 -19.33 28.54 -22.83
C PRO A 725 -20.79 29.00 -22.67
N LYS A 726 -21.31 29.74 -23.65
CA LYS A 726 -22.68 30.31 -23.61
C LYS A 726 -23.74 29.24 -23.32
N GLU A 727 -23.52 28.02 -23.80
CA GLU A 727 -24.44 26.88 -23.69
C GLU A 727 -24.61 26.39 -22.25
N VAL A 728 -23.63 26.63 -21.38
CA VAL A 728 -23.66 26.16 -19.98
C VAL A 728 -24.07 27.25 -18.99
N GLN A 729 -24.23 28.50 -19.43
CA GLN A 729 -24.66 29.64 -18.60
C GLN A 729 -26.17 29.59 -18.34
N ASP A 730 -26.62 28.58 -17.58
CA ASP A 730 -28.03 28.32 -17.27
C ASP A 730 -28.34 28.53 -15.77
N GLU A 731 -29.55 28.15 -15.36
CA GLU A 731 -30.04 28.21 -13.97
C GLU A 731 -29.12 27.53 -12.94
N THR A 732 -28.31 26.55 -13.35
CA THR A 732 -27.35 25.87 -12.46
C THR A 732 -26.18 26.79 -12.13
N ILE A 733 -25.71 27.58 -13.11
CA ILE A 733 -24.69 28.60 -12.86
C ILE A 733 -25.24 29.71 -11.97
N ALA A 734 -26.48 30.15 -12.22
CA ALA A 734 -27.15 31.12 -11.35
C ALA A 734 -27.25 30.63 -9.89
N ASP A 735 -27.56 29.34 -9.68
CA ASP A 735 -27.59 28.74 -8.35
C ASP A 735 -26.19 28.65 -7.71
N ILE A 736 -25.14 28.32 -8.49
CA ILE A 736 -23.75 28.32 -8.01
C ILE A 736 -23.33 29.73 -7.57
N GLN A 737 -23.60 30.76 -8.37
CA GLN A 737 -23.29 32.16 -8.05
C GLN A 737 -24.00 32.59 -6.76
N ARG A 738 -25.30 32.28 -6.64
CA ARG A 738 -26.10 32.57 -5.44
C ARG A 738 -25.52 31.92 -4.19
N LYS A 739 -25.15 30.64 -4.26
CA LYS A 739 -24.49 29.89 -3.16
C LYS A 739 -23.13 30.46 -2.80
N LEU A 740 -22.33 30.84 -3.80
CA LEU A 740 -21.01 31.44 -3.61
C LEU A 740 -21.09 32.78 -2.87
N LYS A 741 -22.01 33.66 -3.28
CA LYS A 741 -22.30 34.94 -2.61
C LYS A 741 -22.75 34.71 -1.16
N ALA A 742 -23.63 33.74 -0.93
CA ALA A 742 -24.07 33.38 0.42
C ALA A 742 -22.91 32.89 1.32
N ARG A 743 -22.01 32.05 0.79
CA ARG A 743 -20.80 31.61 1.50
C ARG A 743 -19.85 32.75 1.82
N LYS A 744 -19.64 33.67 0.87
CA LYS A 744 -18.76 34.83 1.02
C LYS A 744 -19.11 35.61 2.28
N ASN A 745 -20.41 35.81 2.55
CA ASN A 745 -20.89 36.54 3.74
C ASN A 745 -20.54 35.87 5.08
N LYS A 746 -20.29 34.55 5.09
CA LYS A 746 -19.97 33.75 6.29
C LYS A 746 -18.48 33.45 6.45
N LEU A 747 -17.62 33.97 5.56
CA LEU A 747 -16.22 33.54 5.46
C LEU A 747 -15.38 33.79 6.72
N GLN A 748 -15.62 34.90 7.45
CA GLN A 748 -14.94 35.16 8.72
C GLN A 748 -15.24 34.08 9.78
N GLN A 749 -16.48 33.60 9.85
CA GLN A 749 -16.86 32.49 10.73
C GLN A 749 -16.09 31.22 10.36
N TYR A 750 -16.06 30.87 9.08
CA TYR A 750 -15.34 29.69 8.59
C TYR A 750 -13.83 29.77 8.87
N ALA A 751 -13.25 30.97 8.77
CA ALA A 751 -11.85 31.23 9.11
C ALA A 751 -11.56 30.97 10.59
N SER A 752 -12.41 31.48 11.49
CA SER A 752 -12.30 31.25 12.93
C SER A 752 -12.49 29.76 13.30
N ASP A 753 -13.51 29.11 12.71
CA ASP A 753 -13.80 27.70 12.92
C ASP A 753 -12.61 26.81 12.51
N TYR A 754 -12.01 27.09 11.36
CA TYR A 754 -10.85 26.32 10.88
C TYR A 754 -9.58 26.62 11.67
N TYR A 755 -9.34 27.88 12.07
CA TYR A 755 -8.24 28.22 12.97
C TYR A 755 -8.30 27.39 14.26
N ASN A 756 -9.50 27.26 14.85
CA ASN A 756 -9.69 26.43 16.05
C ASN A 756 -9.36 24.94 15.81
N VAL A 757 -9.65 24.42 14.61
CA VAL A 757 -9.26 23.05 14.22
C VAL A 757 -7.72 22.91 14.16
N LEU A 758 -7.01 23.90 13.62
CA LEU A 758 -5.55 23.90 13.56
C LEU A 758 -4.91 23.99 14.95
N GLN A 759 -5.55 24.67 15.91
CA GLN A 759 -4.99 24.82 17.26
C GLN A 759 -5.18 23.58 18.17
N GLU A 760 -5.98 22.58 17.78
CA GLU A 760 -6.29 21.42 18.63
C GLU A 760 -5.06 20.52 18.86
N LYS A 761 -4.30 20.27 17.79
CA LYS A 761 -3.08 19.43 17.76
C LYS A 761 -2.00 20.15 16.99
N VAL A 762 -0.97 20.63 17.69
CA VAL A 762 0.06 21.48 17.09
C VAL A 762 1.40 20.76 17.05
N PRO A 763 1.84 20.28 15.86
CA PRO A 763 3.22 19.90 15.64
C PRO A 763 4.09 21.14 15.39
N LEU A 764 5.23 21.22 16.07
CA LEU A 764 6.25 22.23 15.91
C LEU A 764 7.58 21.52 15.66
N ALA A 765 8.13 21.69 14.45
CA ALA A 765 9.42 21.12 14.09
C ALA A 765 10.56 22.15 14.18
N GLY A 766 11.70 21.64 14.65
CA GLY A 766 13.04 22.21 14.56
C GLY A 766 13.61 22.24 13.15
N THR A 767 14.92 22.25 13.11
CA THR A 767 15.76 22.13 11.94
C THR A 767 16.66 20.90 12.09
N VAL A 768 17.37 20.52 11.02
CA VAL A 768 18.39 19.47 11.09
C VAL A 768 19.73 20.00 11.66
N GLU A 769 19.76 21.24 12.14
CA GLU A 769 20.86 21.87 12.88
C GLU A 769 20.47 21.96 14.38
N PRO A 770 21.42 22.16 15.31
CA PRO A 770 21.13 22.16 16.74
C PRO A 770 20.13 23.26 17.17
N ASP A 771 19.07 22.85 17.86
CA ASP A 771 18.00 23.71 18.32
C ASP A 771 17.82 23.69 19.84
N LYS A 772 17.38 24.84 20.37
CA LYS A 772 16.97 24.95 21.77
C LYS A 772 15.51 25.35 21.89
N PHE A 773 14.72 24.52 22.57
CA PHE A 773 13.32 24.79 22.90
C PHE A 773 13.18 25.14 24.37
N VAL A 774 12.58 26.30 24.67
CA VAL A 774 12.18 26.71 26.02
C VAL A 774 10.66 26.67 26.12
N ILE A 775 10.14 25.82 27.00
CA ILE A 775 8.72 25.58 27.22
C ILE A 775 8.36 26.06 28.63
N THR A 776 7.69 27.20 28.71
CA THR A 776 7.28 27.82 29.98
C THR A 776 5.81 27.56 30.27
N LYS A 777 5.51 26.87 31.36
CA LYS A 777 4.13 26.60 31.82
C LYS A 777 3.62 27.74 32.70
N ASN A 778 2.57 28.42 32.24
CA ASN A 778 1.98 29.60 32.90
C ASN A 778 0.48 29.38 33.14
N GLY A 779 0.07 29.07 34.37
CA GLY A 779 -1.34 28.82 34.70
C GLY A 779 -1.96 27.72 33.84
N HIS A 780 -2.89 28.10 32.95
CA HIS A 780 -3.58 27.25 31.97
C HIS A 780 -3.07 27.45 30.52
N SER A 781 -1.82 27.89 30.38
CA SER A 781 -1.18 28.17 29.10
C SER A 781 0.28 27.68 29.08
N VAL A 782 0.81 27.54 27.87
CA VAL A 782 2.20 27.13 27.61
C VAL A 782 2.80 28.10 26.59
N LEU A 783 3.86 28.81 26.98
CA LEU A 783 4.69 29.59 26.07
C LEU A 783 5.79 28.68 25.52
N VAL A 784 5.91 28.60 24.20
CA VAL A 784 6.99 27.86 23.51
C VAL A 784 7.86 28.86 22.79
N GLN A 785 9.15 28.84 23.09
CA GLN A 785 10.19 29.63 22.43
C GLN A 785 11.21 28.67 21.80
N GLN A 786 11.62 28.95 20.58
CA GLN A 786 12.62 28.19 19.83
C GLN A 786 13.79 29.11 19.50
N TYR A 787 15.00 28.64 19.77
CA TYR A 787 16.24 29.35 19.57
C TYR A 787 17.16 28.58 18.63
N LYS A 788 17.76 29.29 17.69
CA LYS A 788 18.88 28.81 16.90
C LYS A 788 20.16 28.88 17.74
N LEU A 789 20.87 27.75 17.89
CA LEU A 789 22.15 27.71 18.60
C LEU A 789 23.30 28.16 17.67
N GLY A 790 24.14 29.08 18.15
CA GLY A 790 25.37 29.47 17.44
C GLY A 790 26.43 28.36 17.51
N LYS A 791 27.36 28.31 16.54
CA LYS A 791 28.45 27.30 16.46
C LYS A 791 29.30 27.17 17.73
N ASN A 792 29.42 28.23 18.53
CA ASN A 792 30.15 28.24 19.80
C ASN A 792 29.23 28.22 21.04
N LYS A 793 27.91 28.04 20.89
CA LYS A 793 26.89 28.08 21.96
C LYS A 793 26.79 29.41 22.76
N ASP A 794 27.51 30.46 22.36
CA ASP A 794 27.59 31.74 23.11
C ASP A 794 26.52 32.79 22.73
N LYS A 795 25.81 32.61 21.61
CA LYS A 795 24.74 33.52 21.14
C LYS A 795 23.56 32.72 20.61
N ASN A 796 22.45 32.75 21.33
CA ASN A 796 21.18 32.13 20.94
C ASN A 796 20.29 33.18 20.27
N GLU A 797 19.76 32.90 19.08
CA GLU A 797 18.84 33.78 18.35
C GLU A 797 17.41 33.24 18.49
N LEU A 798 16.46 34.05 18.99
CA LEU A 798 15.05 33.67 19.06
C LEU A 798 14.44 33.68 17.66
N VAL A 799 13.94 32.53 17.20
CA VAL A 799 13.43 32.34 15.83
C VAL A 799 11.93 32.05 15.77
N PHE A 800 11.34 31.59 16.87
CA PHE A 800 9.89 31.39 16.98
C PHE A 800 9.43 31.51 18.44
N GLU A 801 8.25 32.11 18.63
CA GLU A 801 7.59 32.25 19.93
C GLU A 801 6.07 32.15 19.75
N LYS A 802 5.40 31.36 20.58
CA LYS A 802 3.93 31.31 20.64
C LYS A 802 3.40 30.80 21.98
N THR A 803 2.30 31.41 22.44
CA THR A 803 1.55 30.96 23.62
C THR A 803 0.32 30.14 23.20
N TYR A 804 0.14 28.98 23.84
CA TYR A 804 -0.99 28.08 23.63
C TYR A 804 -1.82 27.97 24.91
N HIS A 805 -3.14 27.88 24.76
CA HIS A 805 -4.08 27.85 25.89
C HIS A 805 -4.87 26.53 25.92
N ASP A 806 -5.15 26.03 27.13
CA ASP A 806 -5.93 24.79 27.37
C ASP A 806 -7.34 24.81 26.73
N SER A 807 -7.90 25.99 26.48
CA SER A 807 -9.22 26.15 25.85
C SER A 807 -9.23 25.80 24.37
N LYS A 808 -8.09 25.88 23.68
CA LYS A 808 -7.97 25.61 22.24
C LYS A 808 -7.07 24.40 21.96
N THR A 809 -5.97 24.25 22.68
CA THR A 809 -4.97 23.22 22.39
C THR A 809 -5.07 22.05 23.35
N LYS A 810 -4.96 20.83 22.81
CA LYS A 810 -4.96 19.58 23.59
C LYS A 810 -3.61 18.89 23.58
N GLU A 811 -2.88 18.97 22.46
CA GLU A 811 -1.55 18.39 22.32
C GLU A 811 -0.56 19.35 21.63
N LEU A 812 0.65 19.46 22.19
CA LEU A 812 1.82 20.07 21.56
C LEU A 812 2.86 18.98 21.28
N TRP A 813 3.33 18.88 20.04
CA TRP A 813 4.38 17.94 19.63
C TRP A 813 5.59 18.74 19.14
N ILE A 814 6.67 18.75 19.90
CA ILE A 814 7.87 19.56 19.63
C ILE A 814 8.98 18.63 19.18
N TYR A 815 9.44 18.76 17.94
CA TYR A 815 10.44 17.89 17.31
C TYR A 815 11.80 18.58 17.15
N GLY A 816 12.88 17.91 17.54
CA GLY A 816 14.28 18.34 17.38
C GLY A 816 14.90 17.94 16.03
N LEU A 817 14.48 16.81 15.46
CA LEU A 817 14.86 16.24 14.16
C LEU A 817 16.15 15.41 14.14
N GLU A 818 17.33 16.01 13.92
CA GLU A 818 18.56 15.23 13.64
C GLU A 818 19.79 15.60 14.47
N ASP A 819 20.09 16.85 14.86
CA ASP A 819 21.35 17.18 15.55
C ASP A 819 21.20 17.16 17.08
N ASP A 820 22.20 17.64 17.83
CA ASP A 820 22.14 17.67 19.29
C ASP A 820 21.23 18.79 19.83
N ASP A 821 19.98 18.46 20.17
CA ASP A 821 18.97 19.43 20.60
C ASP A 821 18.85 19.58 22.12
N ILE A 822 18.34 20.74 22.56
CA ILE A 822 18.16 21.08 23.98
C ILE A 822 16.71 21.45 24.27
N TYR A 823 16.09 20.74 25.21
CA TYR A 823 14.77 21.06 25.73
C TYR A 823 14.86 21.58 27.16
N GLU A 824 14.27 22.75 27.42
CA GLU A 824 14.13 23.35 28.74
C GLU A 824 12.66 23.54 29.07
N VAL A 825 12.13 22.80 30.03
CA VAL A 825 10.74 22.95 30.51
C VAL A 825 10.75 23.58 31.89
N VAL A 826 10.17 24.77 32.00
CA VAL A 826 10.18 25.62 33.20
C VAL A 826 8.78 26.14 33.54
N GLY A 827 8.65 26.83 34.67
CA GLY A 827 7.40 27.40 35.16
C GLY A 827 6.59 26.46 36.07
N THR A 828 5.69 27.04 36.86
CA THR A 828 4.90 26.33 37.88
C THR A 828 3.43 26.13 37.49
N GLY A 829 3.05 26.51 36.26
CA GLY A 829 1.71 26.34 35.71
C GLY A 829 1.22 24.89 35.67
N ARG A 830 -0.09 24.70 35.55
CA ARG A 830 -0.76 23.39 35.52
C ARG A 830 -1.68 23.25 34.29
N PRO A 831 -1.12 23.33 33.06
CA PRO A 831 -1.92 23.15 31.85
C PRO A 831 -2.46 21.72 31.77
N LYS A 832 -3.62 21.55 31.14
CA LYS A 832 -4.22 20.25 30.83
C LYS A 832 -3.66 19.62 29.55
N MET A 833 -3.08 20.46 28.68
CA MET A 833 -2.40 20.08 27.43
C MET A 833 -1.33 19.01 27.64
N ASN A 834 -1.26 18.03 26.75
CA ASN A 834 -0.13 17.08 26.70
C ASN A 834 1.01 17.70 25.88
N ILE A 835 2.18 17.85 26.50
CA ILE A 835 3.40 18.36 25.87
C ILE A 835 4.29 17.17 25.53
N ARG A 836 4.61 16.98 24.25
CA ARG A 836 5.50 15.93 23.78
C ARG A 836 6.78 16.55 23.27
N LEU A 837 7.91 16.07 23.76
CA LEU A 837 9.24 16.41 23.30
C LEU A 837 9.75 15.19 22.54
N ILE A 838 10.07 15.36 21.27
CA ILE A 838 10.55 14.32 20.37
C ILE A 838 11.91 14.77 19.89
N GLY A 839 12.97 14.12 20.34
CA GLY A 839 14.34 14.50 20.03
C GLY A 839 14.65 14.30 18.56
N GLY A 840 15.26 13.17 18.24
CA GLY A 840 15.69 12.89 16.90
C GLY A 840 16.80 11.86 16.88
N TYR A 841 17.44 11.69 15.73
CA TYR A 841 18.59 10.79 15.63
C TYR A 841 19.91 11.54 15.94
N ASN A 842 20.23 11.80 17.21
CA ASN A 842 21.57 12.14 17.77
C ASN A 842 21.45 12.36 19.31
N HIS A 843 22.36 13.13 19.93
CA HIS A 843 22.41 13.33 21.38
C HIS A 843 21.57 14.53 21.84
N ASP A 844 20.43 14.24 22.48
CA ASP A 844 19.54 15.28 23.00
C ASP A 844 19.66 15.48 24.51
N VAL A 845 19.43 16.72 24.95
CA VAL A 845 19.45 17.12 26.37
C VAL A 845 18.07 17.61 26.81
N TYR A 846 17.49 16.91 27.78
CA TYR A 846 16.18 17.23 28.35
C TYR A 846 16.30 17.75 29.79
N ASN A 847 16.07 19.04 29.98
CA ASN A 847 16.03 19.72 31.27
C ASN A 847 14.57 20.05 31.62
N VAL A 848 13.90 19.16 32.37
CA VAL A 848 12.47 19.29 32.71
C VAL A 848 12.29 19.48 34.20
N ALA A 849 12.07 20.74 34.62
CA ALA A 849 11.88 21.09 36.03
C ALA A 849 10.54 20.55 36.59
N ASP A 850 9.47 20.61 35.79
CA ASP A 850 8.17 19.98 36.10
C ASP A 850 7.73 19.09 34.94
N GLY A 851 7.71 17.77 35.17
CA GLY A 851 7.38 16.76 34.17
C GLY A 851 5.89 16.43 34.06
N ARG A 852 5.01 17.02 34.89
CA ARG A 852 3.57 16.82 34.75
C ARG A 852 3.11 17.21 33.35
N LYS A 853 2.38 16.31 32.69
CA LYS A 853 1.91 16.45 31.30
C LYS A 853 3.01 16.52 30.23
N VAL A 854 4.27 16.31 30.60
CA VAL A 854 5.40 16.22 29.66
C VAL A 854 5.70 14.76 29.37
N LYS A 855 5.80 14.44 28.07
CA LYS A 855 6.17 13.12 27.57
C LYS A 855 7.39 13.25 26.66
N ILE A 856 8.43 12.48 26.92
CA ILE A 856 9.65 12.46 26.12
C ILE A 856 9.63 11.21 25.23
N TYR A 857 9.97 11.38 23.95
CA TYR A 857 10.08 10.34 22.94
C TYR A 857 11.46 10.47 22.28
N ASP A 858 12.17 9.35 22.21
CA ASP A 858 13.50 9.34 21.64
C ASP A 858 13.99 7.92 21.35
N PHE A 859 15.05 7.82 20.54
CA PHE A 859 15.69 6.55 20.21
C PHE A 859 16.51 6.03 21.39
N GLU A 860 16.28 4.77 21.77
CA GLU A 860 17.00 4.10 22.87
C GLU A 860 18.48 3.88 22.54
N SER A 861 18.79 3.70 21.25
CA SER A 861 20.14 3.61 20.72
C SER A 861 20.98 4.88 20.88
N GLN A 862 20.37 6.04 21.15
CA GLN A 862 21.08 7.30 21.35
C GLN A 862 21.39 7.56 22.83
N LYS A 863 22.55 8.15 23.12
CA LYS A 863 23.05 8.35 24.49
C LYS A 863 22.56 9.67 25.10
N ASN A 864 21.25 9.87 25.21
CA ASN A 864 20.66 11.17 25.54
C ASN A 864 20.72 11.51 27.03
N THR A 865 20.69 12.80 27.37
CA THR A 865 20.76 13.31 28.75
C THR A 865 19.37 13.65 29.26
N TYR A 866 18.91 12.97 30.33
CA TYR A 866 17.55 13.16 30.87
C TYR A 866 17.52 13.73 32.30
N ASN A 867 17.62 15.05 32.43
CA ASN A 867 17.35 15.79 33.67
C ASN A 867 15.84 16.04 33.83
N ALA A 868 15.05 14.97 33.89
CA ALA A 868 13.63 15.01 33.53
C ALA A 868 12.61 14.67 34.65
N GLY A 869 12.94 14.92 35.92
CA GLY A 869 12.03 14.87 37.06
C GLY A 869 10.97 13.74 37.01
N ASN A 870 9.68 14.11 37.08
CA ASN A 870 8.53 13.20 36.98
C ASN A 870 7.91 13.13 35.57
N ALA A 871 8.67 13.46 34.51
CA ALA A 871 8.18 13.37 33.13
C ALA A 871 8.03 11.90 32.71
N THR A 872 7.06 11.60 31.85
CA THR A 872 6.93 10.25 31.28
C THR A 872 7.94 10.08 30.15
N LYS A 873 8.82 9.08 30.24
CA LYS A 873 9.81 8.76 29.21
C LYS A 873 9.34 7.55 28.41
N ASN A 874 9.27 7.68 27.09
CA ASN A 874 8.98 6.59 26.16
C ASN A 874 10.18 6.47 25.21
N ILE A 875 11.25 5.86 25.72
CA ILE A 875 12.51 5.70 25.00
C ILE A 875 12.52 4.30 24.40
N ALA A 876 12.55 4.22 23.08
CA ALA A 876 12.50 2.97 22.34
C ALA A 876 12.99 3.22 20.91
N ASP A 877 13.65 2.24 20.30
CA ASP A 877 13.99 2.29 18.87
C ASP A 877 12.73 2.01 18.01
N ASP A 878 11.82 2.99 17.95
CA ASP A 878 10.58 2.97 17.16
C ASP A 878 10.67 4.08 16.11
N TYR A 879 10.99 3.71 14.87
CA TYR A 879 11.33 4.67 13.82
C TYR A 879 10.16 5.64 13.54
N ASP A 880 8.96 5.10 13.39
CA ASP A 880 7.76 5.89 13.04
C ASP A 880 7.35 6.83 14.18
N LEU A 881 7.61 6.46 15.44
CA LEU A 881 7.27 7.28 16.61
C LEU A 881 8.25 8.43 16.83
N ASN A 882 9.55 8.19 16.57
CA ASN A 882 10.63 9.14 16.86
C ASN A 882 11.05 9.97 15.63
N THR A 883 10.56 9.63 14.44
CA THR A 883 10.86 10.39 13.22
C THR A 883 9.76 11.39 12.91
N TYR A 884 10.14 12.61 12.54
CA TYR A 884 9.20 13.63 12.10
C TYR A 884 8.57 13.27 10.75
N ASN A 885 7.23 13.22 10.73
CA ASN A 885 6.43 13.14 9.52
C ASN A 885 5.32 14.20 9.58
N TYR A 886 5.36 15.18 8.68
CA TYR A 886 4.38 16.26 8.68
C TYR A 886 2.95 15.77 8.39
N LYS A 887 2.77 14.62 7.72
CA LYS A 887 1.46 13.97 7.44
C LYS A 887 0.92 13.15 8.63
N HIS A 888 1.64 13.11 9.75
CA HIS A 888 1.23 12.34 10.93
C HIS A 888 -0.09 12.81 11.58
N PRO A 889 -0.34 14.12 11.78
CA PRO A 889 -1.61 14.60 12.34
C PRO A 889 -2.82 14.17 11.49
N LYS A 890 -3.82 13.53 12.11
CA LYS A 890 -5.10 13.16 11.46
C LYS A 890 -6.29 13.42 12.38
N TYR A 891 -7.47 13.58 11.78
CA TYR A 891 -8.72 13.74 12.52
C TYR A 891 -9.24 12.44 13.11
N ASN A 892 -9.93 12.56 14.24
CA ASN A 892 -10.80 11.49 14.74
C ASN A 892 -12.05 11.40 13.85
N ALA A 893 -12.55 10.20 13.64
CA ALA A 893 -13.66 9.94 12.72
C ALA A 893 -14.67 8.92 13.29
N PHE A 894 -15.95 9.16 13.02
CA PHE A 894 -17.03 8.21 13.27
C PHE A 894 -17.68 7.82 11.93
N ALA A 895 -17.98 6.54 11.73
CA ALA A 895 -18.63 6.00 10.54
C ALA A 895 -19.51 4.79 10.86
N GLY A 896 -20.63 4.61 10.18
CA GLY A 896 -21.54 3.47 10.37
C GLY A 896 -22.00 2.88 9.04
N TYR A 897 -22.05 1.55 8.95
CA TYR A 897 -22.36 0.81 7.72
C TYR A 897 -23.39 -0.30 7.98
N PRO A 898 -24.33 -0.57 7.05
CA PRO A 898 -25.17 -1.76 7.13
C PRO A 898 -24.37 -3.03 6.83
N ASN A 899 -24.79 -4.18 7.35
CA ASN A 899 -24.21 -5.50 7.03
C ASN A 899 -25.29 -6.59 6.89
N ALA A 900 -25.08 -7.58 6.03
CA ALA A 900 -25.99 -8.72 5.83
C ALA A 900 -25.24 -10.05 5.60
N ASP A 901 -25.82 -11.18 6.05
CA ASP A 901 -25.26 -12.55 5.92
C ASP A 901 -26.40 -13.60 5.86
N TYR A 902 -26.15 -14.84 5.43
CA TYR A 902 -27.13 -15.93 5.41
C TYR A 902 -26.53 -17.31 5.73
N ASN A 903 -27.18 -18.06 6.63
CA ASN A 903 -26.99 -19.50 6.72
C ASN A 903 -28.29 -20.25 7.11
N PRO A 904 -28.41 -21.56 6.81
CA PRO A 904 -29.66 -22.28 7.04
C PRO A 904 -30.10 -22.41 8.51
N ASP A 905 -29.16 -22.29 9.46
CA ASP A 905 -29.45 -22.42 10.89
C ASP A 905 -29.86 -21.07 11.51
N ASP A 906 -29.32 -19.94 11.02
CA ASP A 906 -29.58 -18.58 11.53
C ASP A 906 -30.53 -17.73 10.65
N GLY A 907 -30.81 -18.18 9.43
CA GLY A 907 -31.58 -17.43 8.44
C GLY A 907 -30.78 -16.27 7.83
N VAL A 908 -31.49 -15.24 7.39
CA VAL A 908 -30.89 -13.95 7.00
C VAL A 908 -30.50 -13.19 8.27
N ILE A 909 -29.29 -12.65 8.30
CA ILE A 909 -28.75 -11.81 9.36
C ILE A 909 -28.67 -10.39 8.82
N ILE A 910 -29.29 -9.42 9.49
CA ILE A 910 -29.26 -8.00 9.11
C ILE A 910 -28.67 -7.20 10.28
N GLY A 911 -27.73 -6.30 10.01
CA GLY A 911 -27.06 -5.55 11.07
C GLY A 911 -26.50 -4.20 10.66
N VAL A 912 -25.89 -3.53 11.64
CA VAL A 912 -25.13 -2.29 11.50
C VAL A 912 -23.79 -2.44 12.20
N LEU A 913 -22.72 -1.95 11.56
CA LEU A 913 -21.38 -1.80 12.10
C LEU A 913 -21.03 -0.31 12.24
N ALA A 914 -20.94 0.19 13.47
CA ALA A 914 -20.46 1.53 13.79
C ALA A 914 -19.00 1.49 14.23
N ASN A 915 -18.19 2.42 13.72
CA ASN A 915 -16.77 2.56 14.00
C ASN A 915 -16.46 3.98 14.49
N TYR A 916 -15.73 4.11 15.60
CA TYR A 916 -15.12 5.35 16.04
C TYR A 916 -13.59 5.18 16.09
N THR A 917 -12.87 5.98 15.31
CA THR A 917 -11.41 5.94 15.18
C THR A 917 -10.81 7.21 15.79
N VAL A 918 -9.86 7.04 16.70
CA VAL A 918 -9.10 8.11 17.35
C VAL A 918 -7.67 8.12 16.82
N ASN A 919 -7.20 9.29 16.39
CA ASN A 919 -5.90 9.49 15.76
C ASN A 919 -5.07 10.52 16.52
N ASN A 920 -4.33 10.09 17.55
CA ASN A 920 -3.39 10.91 18.31
C ASN A 920 -1.95 10.53 17.94
N PHE A 921 -0.97 11.00 18.73
CA PHE A 921 0.47 10.84 18.45
C PHE A 921 0.95 9.38 18.33
N ILE A 922 0.62 8.52 19.29
CA ILE A 922 0.98 7.08 19.22
C ILE A 922 -0.03 6.37 18.33
N ARG A 923 0.42 5.80 17.21
CA ARG A 923 -0.50 5.30 16.17
C ARG A 923 0.13 4.22 15.29
N ASP A 924 -0.61 3.13 15.04
CA ASP A 924 -0.22 2.08 14.09
C ASP A 924 -1.43 1.20 13.67
N PRO A 925 -2.29 1.57 12.68
CA PRO A 925 -2.36 2.83 11.94
C PRO A 925 -3.36 3.84 12.54
N PHE A 926 -4.00 3.53 13.67
CA PHE A 926 -4.83 4.43 14.50
C PHE A 926 -4.36 4.37 15.97
N THR A 927 -4.75 5.32 16.82
CA THR A 927 -4.44 5.24 18.27
C THR A 927 -5.45 4.36 18.96
N GLN A 928 -6.73 4.57 18.66
CA GLN A 928 -7.82 3.76 19.19
C GLN A 928 -8.86 3.49 18.10
N LYS A 929 -9.44 2.30 18.11
CA LYS A 929 -10.58 1.98 17.26
C LYS A 929 -11.63 1.25 18.09
N HIS A 930 -12.84 1.78 18.05
CA HIS A 930 -14.01 1.22 18.68
C HIS A 930 -14.97 0.76 17.58
N SER A 931 -15.31 -0.52 17.57
CA SER A 931 -16.22 -1.13 16.60
C SER A 931 -17.40 -1.73 17.34
N LEU A 932 -18.61 -1.28 17.05
CA LEU A 932 -19.86 -1.83 17.57
C LEU A 932 -20.67 -2.43 16.43
N LYS A 933 -20.88 -3.75 16.46
CA LYS A 933 -21.71 -4.50 15.52
C LYS A 933 -22.99 -4.93 16.20
N ALA A 934 -24.13 -4.56 15.63
CA ALA A 934 -25.46 -5.00 16.06
C ALA A 934 -26.09 -5.84 14.97
N ASN A 935 -26.50 -7.08 15.27
CA ASN A 935 -27.15 -7.98 14.30
C ASN A 935 -28.52 -8.44 14.81
N PHE A 936 -29.42 -8.66 13.86
CA PHE A 936 -30.71 -9.32 14.02
C PHE A 936 -30.72 -10.61 13.19
N TYR A 937 -31.14 -11.72 13.81
CA TYR A 937 -31.17 -13.06 13.21
C TYR A 937 -32.62 -13.46 12.92
N THR A 938 -32.98 -13.58 11.64
CA THR A 938 -34.38 -13.80 11.24
C THR A 938 -34.94 -15.17 11.62
N ALA A 939 -34.12 -16.23 11.67
CA ALA A 939 -34.62 -17.58 12.00
C ALA A 939 -35.04 -17.74 13.47
N THR A 940 -34.57 -16.86 14.36
CA THR A 940 -34.84 -16.95 15.81
C THR A 940 -35.43 -15.68 16.39
N ALA A 941 -35.45 -14.58 15.62
CA ALA A 941 -35.70 -13.22 16.10
C ALA A 941 -34.78 -12.84 17.28
N GLY A 942 -33.53 -13.31 17.25
CA GLY A 942 -32.49 -12.97 18.21
C GLY A 942 -31.73 -11.71 17.82
N PHE A 943 -31.11 -11.06 18.81
CA PHE A 943 -30.17 -9.96 18.60
C PHE A 943 -28.81 -10.26 19.23
N SER A 944 -27.74 -9.74 18.61
CA SER A 944 -26.39 -9.72 19.18
C SER A 944 -25.78 -8.33 19.08
N LEU A 945 -25.12 -7.90 20.15
CA LEU A 945 -24.25 -6.72 20.20
C LEU A 945 -22.82 -7.19 20.41
N ILE A 946 -21.90 -6.76 19.55
CA ILE A 946 -20.47 -7.10 19.63
C ILE A 946 -19.69 -5.81 19.61
N TYR A 947 -18.91 -5.56 20.65
CA TYR A 947 -18.03 -4.43 20.77
C TYR A 947 -16.57 -4.90 20.74
N LYS A 948 -15.73 -4.20 19.97
CA LYS A 948 -14.28 -4.37 19.96
C LYS A 948 -13.61 -3.01 20.12
N GLY A 949 -12.84 -2.85 21.20
CA GLY A 949 -11.94 -1.71 21.40
C GLY A 949 -10.50 -2.15 21.20
N ILE A 950 -9.75 -1.44 20.37
CA ILE A 950 -8.32 -1.66 20.12
C ILE A 950 -7.59 -0.36 20.46
N PHE A 951 -6.57 -0.42 21.31
CA PHE A 951 -5.75 0.70 21.74
C PHE A 951 -4.30 0.39 21.41
N LYS A 952 -3.75 1.08 20.41
CA LYS A 952 -2.44 0.77 19.84
C LYS A 952 -1.30 1.22 20.74
N LYS A 953 -0.29 0.35 20.91
CA LYS A 953 0.93 0.59 21.71
C LYS A 953 0.63 1.20 23.10
N ALA A 954 -0.48 0.79 23.72
CA ALA A 954 -0.99 1.36 24.97
C ALA A 954 -0.17 0.96 26.21
N ILE A 955 0.50 -0.20 26.18
CA ILE A 955 1.24 -0.77 27.31
C ILE A 955 2.62 -1.22 26.81
N SER A 956 3.66 -0.40 27.00
CA SER A 956 5.06 -0.73 26.62
C SER A 956 5.21 -1.28 25.19
N GLY A 957 4.56 -0.64 24.22
CA GLY A 957 4.57 -1.06 22.81
C GLY A 957 3.61 -2.21 22.46
N TRP A 958 2.91 -2.80 23.44
CA TRP A 958 1.81 -3.74 23.21
C TRP A 958 0.48 -3.02 23.04
N ASP A 959 -0.37 -3.58 22.20
CA ASP A 959 -1.76 -3.15 22.06
C ASP A 959 -2.57 -3.64 23.25
N PHE A 960 -3.48 -2.81 23.75
CA PHE A 960 -4.53 -3.23 24.67
C PHE A 960 -5.83 -3.37 23.89
N ASN A 961 -6.57 -4.45 24.10
CA ASN A 961 -7.85 -4.68 23.45
C ASN A 961 -8.92 -5.03 24.48
N ILE A 962 -10.17 -4.77 24.12
CA ILE A 962 -11.35 -5.17 24.88
C ILE A 962 -12.40 -5.69 23.91
N ASP A 963 -12.70 -6.98 24.02
CA ASP A 963 -13.83 -7.58 23.32
C ASP A 963 -14.99 -7.69 24.30
N ALA A 964 -16.18 -7.29 23.88
CA ALA A 964 -17.41 -7.53 24.64
C ALA A 964 -18.52 -8.01 23.72
N ALA A 965 -19.35 -8.92 24.19
CA ALA A 965 -20.47 -9.44 23.43
C ALA A 965 -21.68 -9.66 24.32
N TYR A 966 -22.85 -9.37 23.77
CA TYR A 966 -24.14 -9.64 24.39
C TYR A 966 -25.07 -10.27 23.35
N THR A 967 -25.82 -11.28 23.77
CA THR A 967 -26.86 -11.91 22.96
C THR A 967 -28.15 -12.02 23.75
N THR A 968 -29.28 -11.80 23.07
CA THR A 968 -30.60 -11.97 23.69
C THR A 968 -30.91 -13.45 23.95
N PRO A 969 -31.89 -13.78 24.83
CA PRO A 969 -32.34 -15.16 25.05
C PRO A 969 -32.89 -15.90 23.83
N ARG A 970 -33.07 -15.22 22.69
CA ARG A 970 -33.49 -15.83 21.42
C ARG A 970 -32.32 -16.25 20.53
N PHE A 971 -31.09 -15.85 20.85
CA PHE A 971 -29.91 -16.37 20.18
C PHE A 971 -29.78 -17.87 20.45
N SER A 972 -29.39 -18.66 19.44
CA SER A 972 -29.36 -20.11 19.58
C SER A 972 -28.08 -20.75 19.09
N GLN A 973 -27.70 -21.85 19.71
CA GLN A 973 -26.72 -22.82 19.22
C GLN A 973 -27.39 -24.18 19.09
N ASN A 974 -26.94 -25.04 18.19
CA ASN A 974 -27.50 -26.38 18.12
C ASN A 974 -26.82 -27.33 19.13
N PHE A 975 -27.54 -28.36 19.55
CA PHE A 975 -27.01 -29.45 20.37
C PHE A 975 -27.73 -30.77 20.05
N PHE A 976 -26.95 -31.81 19.75
CA PHE A 976 -27.44 -33.15 19.37
C PHE A 976 -26.99 -34.25 20.35
N GLY A 977 -26.29 -33.90 21.44
CA GLY A 977 -25.71 -34.84 22.40
C GLY A 977 -24.17 -34.82 22.37
N LEU A 978 -23.55 -35.23 23.48
CA LEU A 978 -22.10 -35.45 23.60
C LEU A 978 -21.73 -36.83 23.06
N SER A 979 -21.86 -37.02 21.75
CA SER A 979 -21.48 -38.26 21.07
C SER A 979 -21.12 -38.01 19.62
N ASN A 980 -20.11 -38.76 19.15
CA ASN A 980 -19.76 -38.87 17.75
C ASN A 980 -20.82 -39.59 16.91
N ASP A 981 -21.65 -40.42 17.55
CA ASP A 981 -22.72 -41.21 16.94
C ASP A 981 -24.13 -40.69 17.26
N SER A 982 -24.25 -39.44 17.73
CA SER A 982 -25.54 -38.77 18.02
C SER A 982 -26.53 -38.90 16.85
N PRO A 983 -27.77 -39.40 17.09
CA PRO A 983 -28.75 -39.58 16.04
C PRO A 983 -29.34 -38.25 15.57
N TYR A 984 -29.66 -38.15 14.28
CA TYR A 984 -30.43 -37.05 13.73
C TYR A 984 -31.29 -37.55 12.57
N ASP A 985 -32.60 -37.62 12.79
CA ASP A 985 -33.57 -37.95 11.77
C ASP A 985 -34.11 -36.66 11.14
N LYS A 986 -33.58 -36.31 9.97
CA LYS A 986 -33.95 -35.07 9.27
C LYS A 986 -35.42 -35.04 8.84
N GLU A 987 -36.04 -36.19 8.60
CA GLU A 987 -37.42 -36.27 8.11
C GLU A 987 -38.44 -36.11 9.24
N ASN A 988 -38.13 -36.66 10.42
CA ASN A 988 -39.07 -36.69 11.55
C ASN A 988 -38.71 -35.73 12.69
N THR A 989 -37.57 -35.04 12.65
CA THR A 989 -37.15 -34.10 13.70
C THR A 989 -37.16 -32.65 13.21
N GLU A 990 -38.04 -31.84 13.81
CA GLU A 990 -38.04 -30.41 13.58
C GLU A 990 -36.68 -29.78 13.94
N ARG A 991 -36.19 -28.85 13.11
CA ARG A 991 -34.88 -28.18 13.34
C ARG A 991 -34.76 -27.55 14.73
N GLU A 992 -35.90 -27.08 15.23
CA GLU A 992 -36.08 -26.45 16.52
C GLU A 992 -35.76 -27.36 17.69
N TYR A 993 -36.00 -28.66 17.58
CA TYR A 993 -35.75 -29.64 18.64
C TYR A 993 -34.30 -29.57 19.17
N ASN A 994 -33.33 -29.42 18.27
CA ASN A 994 -31.90 -29.34 18.63
C ASN A 994 -31.41 -27.92 18.96
N ARG A 995 -32.23 -26.88 18.83
CA ARG A 995 -31.80 -25.49 19.09
C ARG A 995 -31.86 -25.16 20.57
N ALA A 996 -30.69 -25.00 21.18
CA ALA A 996 -30.53 -24.44 22.52
C ALA A 996 -30.51 -22.91 22.46
N ARG A 997 -31.46 -22.26 23.12
CA ARG A 997 -31.51 -20.81 23.24
C ARG A 997 -30.64 -20.35 24.40
N ILE A 998 -29.67 -19.47 24.14
CA ILE A 998 -28.66 -19.09 25.13
C ILE A 998 -28.50 -17.57 25.13
N SER A 999 -28.76 -16.96 26.28
CA SER A 999 -28.36 -15.58 26.57
C SER A 999 -26.91 -15.60 27.00
N LYS A 1000 -26.05 -14.86 26.31
CA LYS A 1000 -24.61 -14.78 26.61
C LYS A 1000 -24.21 -13.33 26.84
N PHE A 1001 -23.43 -13.09 27.89
CA PHE A 1001 -22.67 -11.87 28.12
C PHE A 1001 -21.20 -12.26 28.26
N ASN A 1002 -20.31 -11.57 27.56
CA ASN A 1002 -18.87 -11.81 27.61
C ASN A 1002 -18.13 -10.48 27.62
N VAL A 1003 -17.09 -10.37 28.44
CA VAL A 1003 -16.10 -9.29 28.42
C VAL A 1003 -14.70 -9.88 28.52
N ALA A 1004 -13.83 -9.48 27.61
CA ALA A 1004 -12.53 -10.09 27.45
C ALA A 1004 -11.41 -9.06 27.14
N PRO A 1005 -10.87 -8.37 28.17
CA PRO A 1005 -9.70 -7.53 27.99
C PRO A 1005 -8.47 -8.37 27.61
N SER A 1006 -7.61 -7.84 26.76
CA SER A 1006 -6.38 -8.51 26.34
C SER A 1006 -5.24 -7.55 26.04
N ILE A 1007 -4.02 -8.07 26.03
CA ILE A 1007 -2.86 -7.42 25.44
C ILE A 1007 -2.40 -8.21 24.22
N SER A 1008 -1.96 -7.53 23.17
CA SER A 1008 -1.44 -8.20 21.97
C SER A 1008 -0.27 -7.47 21.33
N LYS A 1009 0.61 -8.22 20.66
CA LYS A 1009 1.70 -7.66 19.86
C LYS A 1009 1.85 -8.44 18.57
N LYS A 1010 1.81 -7.72 17.46
CA LYS A 1010 2.10 -8.23 16.12
C LYS A 1010 3.49 -7.74 15.70
N GLY A 1011 4.41 -8.67 15.41
CA GLY A 1011 5.75 -8.35 14.94
C GLY A 1011 5.82 -8.08 13.43
N TRP A 1012 6.98 -7.59 12.97
CA TRP A 1012 7.28 -7.29 11.56
C TRP A 1012 7.00 -8.47 10.62
N MET A 1013 7.30 -9.69 11.08
CA MET A 1013 7.11 -10.95 10.34
C MET A 1013 5.70 -11.54 10.50
N ASN A 1014 4.70 -10.77 10.91
CA ASN A 1014 3.30 -11.22 11.13
C ASN A 1014 3.05 -12.22 12.26
N PHE A 1015 4.04 -12.55 13.10
CA PHE A 1015 3.79 -13.27 14.34
C PHE A 1015 2.99 -12.41 15.30
N ASN A 1016 1.86 -12.93 15.76
CA ASN A 1016 0.96 -12.23 16.68
C ASN A 1016 0.74 -13.05 17.95
N HIS A 1017 1.00 -12.41 19.09
CA HIS A 1017 0.78 -12.95 20.43
C HIS A 1017 -0.34 -12.17 21.09
N GLN A 1018 -1.30 -12.86 21.71
CA GLN A 1018 -2.39 -12.25 22.46
C GLN A 1018 -2.60 -12.98 23.78
N ILE A 1019 -2.68 -12.24 24.89
CA ILE A 1019 -3.01 -12.74 26.23
C ILE A 1019 -4.31 -12.07 26.64
N GLN A 1020 -5.35 -12.87 26.92
CA GLN A 1020 -6.71 -12.40 27.17
C GLN A 1020 -7.23 -12.97 28.49
N LEU A 1021 -7.87 -12.15 29.30
CA LEU A 1021 -8.69 -12.60 30.42
C LEU A 1021 -10.15 -12.56 29.98
N THR A 1022 -10.97 -13.50 30.45
CA THR A 1022 -12.37 -13.61 30.03
C THR A 1022 -13.29 -13.70 31.25
N PHE A 1023 -14.43 -13.03 31.15
CA PHE A 1023 -15.59 -13.25 32.02
C PHE A 1023 -16.80 -13.52 31.14
N GLU A 1024 -17.47 -14.64 31.37
CA GLU A 1024 -18.65 -15.06 30.61
C GLU A 1024 -19.81 -15.35 31.57
N ASP A 1025 -21.00 -14.85 31.26
CA ASP A 1025 -22.26 -15.25 31.89
C ASP A 1025 -23.18 -15.83 30.83
N ASN A 1026 -23.53 -17.10 30.99
CA ASN A 1026 -24.35 -17.85 30.04
C ASN A 1026 -25.58 -18.40 30.75
N LYS A 1027 -26.76 -18.17 30.17
CA LYS A 1027 -28.03 -18.72 30.65
C LYS A 1027 -28.79 -19.38 29.52
N VAL A 1028 -29.05 -20.67 29.65
CA VAL A 1028 -29.84 -21.45 28.69
C VAL A 1028 -31.32 -21.29 29.03
N GLN A 1029 -32.16 -21.03 28.02
CA GLN A 1029 -33.59 -20.98 28.20
C GLN A 1029 -34.17 -22.40 28.23
N ARG A 1030 -34.83 -22.77 29.33
CA ARG A 1030 -35.67 -23.97 29.40
C ARG A 1030 -36.95 -23.74 28.57
N LYS A 1031 -37.15 -24.52 27.52
CA LYS A 1031 -38.34 -24.47 26.64
C LYS A 1031 -38.76 -25.87 26.27
N ASP A 1032 -40.04 -26.21 26.39
CA ASP A 1032 -40.54 -27.56 26.10
C ASP A 1032 -40.32 -27.97 24.63
N GLY A 1033 -40.26 -29.29 24.41
CA GLY A 1033 -39.99 -29.86 23.09
C GLY A 1033 -38.57 -29.59 22.57
N ARG A 1034 -37.59 -29.43 23.47
CA ARG A 1034 -36.17 -29.25 23.11
C ARG A 1034 -35.33 -30.39 23.66
N PHE A 1035 -34.37 -30.86 22.86
CA PHE A 1035 -33.45 -31.95 23.22
C PHE A 1035 -32.67 -31.67 24.51
N ILE A 1036 -32.28 -30.42 24.74
CA ILE A 1036 -31.58 -30.00 25.97
C ILE A 1036 -32.36 -30.24 27.26
N ASN A 1037 -33.69 -30.38 27.22
CA ASN A 1037 -34.49 -30.64 28.42
C ASN A 1037 -34.51 -32.13 28.80
N THR A 1038 -34.21 -33.02 27.85
CA THR A 1038 -34.32 -34.47 28.03
C THR A 1038 -32.96 -35.18 27.97
N SER A 1039 -31.91 -34.49 27.54
CA SER A 1039 -30.58 -35.05 27.37
C SER A 1039 -29.84 -35.22 28.71
N PRO A 1040 -29.29 -36.41 29.03
CA PRO A 1040 -28.49 -36.63 30.23
C PRO A 1040 -27.16 -35.86 30.20
N ASP A 1041 -26.69 -35.47 29.01
CA ASP A 1041 -25.46 -34.69 28.81
C ASP A 1041 -25.58 -33.21 29.25
N VAL A 1042 -26.79 -32.76 29.62
CA VAL A 1042 -27.06 -31.37 29.99
C VAL A 1042 -27.30 -31.28 31.49
N ARG A 1043 -26.36 -30.66 32.21
CA ARG A 1043 -26.52 -30.31 33.62
C ARG A 1043 -27.64 -29.30 33.82
N SER A 1044 -28.49 -29.51 34.82
CA SER A 1044 -29.64 -28.64 35.11
C SER A 1044 -29.26 -27.19 35.40
N GLU A 1045 -28.05 -26.97 35.91
CA GLU A 1045 -27.51 -25.68 36.33
C GLU A 1045 -27.40 -24.69 35.16
N VAL A 1046 -27.28 -25.18 33.92
CA VAL A 1046 -27.21 -24.31 32.74
C VAL A 1046 -28.49 -23.50 32.50
N PHE A 1047 -29.61 -23.90 33.10
CA PHE A 1047 -30.87 -23.15 33.03
C PHE A 1047 -30.88 -21.92 33.95
N ASP A 1048 -29.94 -21.86 34.90
CA ASP A 1048 -29.60 -20.69 35.69
C ASP A 1048 -28.43 -19.91 35.06
N SER A 1049 -28.09 -18.75 35.63
CA SER A 1049 -26.94 -17.95 35.19
C SER A 1049 -25.64 -18.66 35.60
N GLN A 1050 -24.86 -19.08 34.60
CA GLN A 1050 -23.57 -19.73 34.79
C GLN A 1050 -22.45 -18.78 34.43
N GLN A 1051 -21.67 -18.40 35.44
CA GLN A 1051 -20.57 -17.45 35.34
C GLN A 1051 -19.23 -18.17 35.27
N PHE A 1052 -18.36 -17.74 34.36
CA PHE A 1052 -17.03 -18.30 34.16
C PHE A 1052 -15.97 -17.20 34.14
N LEU A 1053 -14.82 -17.48 34.75
CA LEU A 1053 -13.59 -16.71 34.56
C LEU A 1053 -12.60 -17.55 33.77
N GLY A 1054 -11.82 -16.91 32.91
CA GLY A 1054 -10.80 -17.62 32.14
C GLY A 1054 -9.60 -16.77 31.77
N ALA A 1055 -8.55 -17.47 31.35
CA ALA A 1055 -7.32 -16.91 30.82
C ALA A 1055 -6.94 -17.64 29.54
N ASN A 1056 -6.64 -16.88 28.50
CA ASN A 1056 -6.43 -17.36 27.15
C ASN A 1056 -5.12 -16.80 26.59
N TYR A 1057 -4.33 -17.66 25.95
CA TYR A 1057 -3.19 -17.27 25.14
C TYR A 1057 -3.40 -17.72 23.69
N THR A 1058 -3.21 -16.79 22.75
CA THR A 1058 -3.28 -17.06 21.31
C THR A 1058 -1.96 -16.66 20.64
N PHE A 1059 -1.35 -17.62 19.95
CA PHE A 1059 -0.29 -17.40 18.98
C PHE A 1059 -0.86 -17.55 17.57
N SER A 1060 -0.56 -16.62 16.68
CA SER A 1060 -1.05 -16.67 15.29
C SER A 1060 -0.02 -16.14 14.30
N TYR A 1061 -0.03 -16.73 13.10
CA TYR A 1061 0.76 -16.33 11.95
C TYR A 1061 -0.11 -16.47 10.70
N LYS A 1062 -0.04 -15.50 9.80
CA LYS A 1062 -0.75 -15.55 8.51
C LYS A 1062 0.03 -14.83 7.43
N ASN A 1063 0.18 -15.48 6.29
CA ASN A 1063 0.75 -14.94 5.07
C ASN A 1063 0.00 -15.47 3.85
N ALA A 1064 -0.16 -14.65 2.81
CA ALA A 1064 -0.74 -15.04 1.53
C ALA A 1064 -0.26 -14.08 0.44
N ASP A 1065 0.06 -14.62 -0.73
CA ASP A 1065 0.39 -13.87 -1.94
C ASP A 1065 -0.77 -12.98 -2.41
N ASN A 1066 -2.00 -13.48 -2.31
CA ASN A 1066 -3.22 -12.75 -2.62
C ASN A 1066 -4.27 -12.96 -1.52
N PRO A 1067 -4.86 -11.90 -0.94
CA PRO A 1067 -5.80 -12.02 0.16
C PRO A 1067 -7.18 -12.58 -0.24
N ALA A 1068 -7.60 -12.42 -1.51
CA ALA A 1068 -8.92 -12.85 -1.99
C ALA A 1068 -8.89 -14.29 -2.56
N PHE A 1069 -7.82 -14.63 -3.27
CA PHE A 1069 -7.57 -15.98 -3.78
C PHE A 1069 -6.09 -16.35 -3.62
N PRO A 1070 -5.67 -16.85 -2.45
CA PRO A 1070 -4.28 -17.24 -2.22
C PRO A 1070 -3.88 -18.39 -3.14
N THR A 1071 -2.75 -18.26 -3.84
CA THR A 1071 -2.11 -19.38 -4.56
C THR A 1071 -0.91 -19.93 -3.79
N LEU A 1072 -0.32 -19.13 -2.91
CA LEU A 1072 0.69 -19.50 -1.93
C LEU A 1072 0.37 -18.82 -0.60
N GLY A 1073 -0.09 -19.57 0.39
CA GLY A 1073 -0.48 -19.03 1.68
C GLY A 1073 -0.36 -20.01 2.82
N MET A 1074 -0.14 -19.49 4.02
CA MET A 1074 -0.08 -20.26 5.25
C MET A 1074 -0.76 -19.51 6.40
N GLU A 1075 -1.56 -20.24 7.17
CA GLU A 1075 -2.16 -19.77 8.43
C GLU A 1075 -1.83 -20.78 9.53
N LEU A 1076 -1.31 -20.30 10.64
CA LEU A 1076 -1.11 -21.08 11.86
C LEU A 1076 -1.74 -20.32 13.02
N MET A 1077 -2.59 -20.98 13.80
CA MET A 1077 -3.15 -20.44 15.03
C MET A 1077 -3.13 -21.51 16.11
N LEU A 1078 -2.54 -21.19 17.25
CA LEU A 1078 -2.51 -22.03 18.44
C LEU A 1078 -3.13 -21.23 19.59
N ASN A 1079 -4.08 -21.85 20.28
CA ASN A 1079 -4.83 -21.21 21.35
C ASN A 1079 -4.89 -22.14 22.56
N ALA A 1080 -4.57 -21.62 23.75
CA ALA A 1080 -4.77 -22.30 25.02
C ALA A 1080 -5.70 -21.43 25.87
N ASP A 1081 -6.82 -22.00 26.32
CA ASP A 1081 -7.91 -21.31 27.00
C ASP A 1081 -8.31 -22.08 28.26
N TRP A 1082 -7.93 -21.56 29.42
CA TRP A 1082 -8.32 -22.11 30.72
C TRP A 1082 -9.55 -21.37 31.25
N LYS A 1083 -10.54 -22.12 31.73
CA LYS A 1083 -11.79 -21.57 32.28
C LYS A 1083 -12.17 -22.27 33.58
N ALA A 1084 -12.74 -21.51 34.51
CA ALA A 1084 -13.28 -21.99 35.77
C ALA A 1084 -14.67 -21.41 36.03
N THR A 1085 -15.56 -22.20 36.62
CA THR A 1085 -16.86 -21.71 37.10
C THR A 1085 -16.65 -20.76 38.28
N PHE A 1086 -17.21 -19.56 38.22
CA PHE A 1086 -16.98 -18.50 39.21
C PHE A 1086 -17.44 -18.89 40.62
N SER A 1087 -18.58 -19.57 40.74
CA SER A 1087 -19.12 -20.06 42.01
C SER A 1087 -18.39 -21.29 42.56
N ASN A 1088 -17.62 -21.99 41.73
CA ASN A 1088 -16.86 -23.18 42.13
C ASN A 1088 -15.62 -23.35 41.24
N PHE A 1089 -14.51 -22.76 41.66
CA PHE A 1089 -13.24 -22.80 40.91
C PHE A 1089 -12.64 -24.21 40.75
N ASN A 1090 -13.03 -25.18 41.60
CA ASN A 1090 -12.61 -26.57 41.42
C ASN A 1090 -13.19 -27.17 40.13
N ARG A 1091 -14.30 -26.61 39.65
CA ARG A 1091 -14.88 -26.92 38.34
C ARG A 1091 -14.21 -26.04 37.28
N ASN A 1092 -13.05 -26.48 36.82
CA ASN A 1092 -12.28 -25.82 35.77
C ASN A 1092 -11.82 -26.81 34.69
N PHE A 1093 -11.44 -26.27 33.53
CA PHE A 1093 -10.92 -27.04 32.39
C PHE A 1093 -9.99 -26.18 31.53
N LEU A 1094 -9.08 -26.85 30.82
CA LEU A 1094 -8.18 -26.29 29.83
C LEU A 1094 -8.61 -26.77 28.44
N THR A 1095 -8.74 -25.85 27.51
CA THR A 1095 -8.97 -26.10 26.09
C THR A 1095 -7.72 -25.73 25.30
N VAL A 1096 -7.26 -26.63 24.44
CA VAL A 1096 -6.22 -26.34 23.45
C VAL A 1096 -6.83 -26.43 22.07
N LYS A 1097 -6.71 -25.37 21.26
CA LYS A 1097 -7.16 -25.32 19.87
C LYS A 1097 -5.99 -25.07 18.93
N GLY A 1098 -6.02 -25.73 17.79
CA GLY A 1098 -5.02 -25.57 16.74
C GLY A 1098 -5.70 -25.43 15.39
N ARG A 1099 -5.23 -24.50 14.57
CA ARG A 1099 -5.59 -24.37 13.17
C ARG A 1099 -4.33 -24.25 12.33
N PHE A 1100 -4.26 -25.04 11.28
CA PHE A 1100 -3.19 -25.00 10.30
C PHE A 1100 -3.80 -25.04 8.90
N ALA A 1101 -3.56 -24.01 8.10
CA ALA A 1101 -4.01 -23.95 6.72
C ALA A 1101 -2.85 -23.67 5.76
N ILE A 1102 -2.89 -24.30 4.60
CA ILE A 1102 -1.96 -24.08 3.48
C ILE A 1102 -2.78 -23.92 2.21
N ASP A 1103 -2.45 -22.92 1.41
CA ASP A 1103 -2.84 -22.80 0.02
C ASP A 1103 -1.56 -22.93 -0.83
N HIS A 1104 -1.52 -23.88 -1.78
CA HIS A 1104 -0.36 -24.12 -2.62
C HIS A 1104 -0.76 -24.44 -4.06
N ARG A 1105 -0.29 -23.65 -5.01
CA ARG A 1105 -0.45 -23.90 -6.45
C ARG A 1105 0.18 -25.24 -6.86
N ILE A 1106 -0.54 -26.02 -7.66
CA ILE A 1106 -0.09 -27.34 -8.12
C ILE A 1106 0.59 -27.21 -9.49
N ASP A 1107 0.20 -26.22 -10.27
CA ASP A 1107 0.80 -25.86 -11.55
C ASP A 1107 1.61 -24.54 -11.45
N LYS A 1108 2.40 -24.25 -12.48
CA LYS A 1108 3.30 -23.09 -12.50
C LYS A 1108 2.58 -21.74 -12.49
N LYS A 1109 1.34 -21.68 -12.99
CA LYS A 1109 0.55 -20.44 -13.14
C LYS A 1109 -0.44 -20.22 -11.99
N GLY A 1110 -0.64 -21.20 -11.11
CA GLY A 1110 -1.64 -21.10 -10.04
C GLY A 1110 -3.09 -21.24 -10.52
N VAL A 1111 -3.30 -21.84 -11.70
CA VAL A 1111 -4.65 -22.17 -12.21
C VAL A 1111 -5.32 -23.21 -11.31
N PHE A 1112 -4.55 -24.14 -10.77
CA PHE A 1112 -4.97 -25.15 -9.82
C PHE A 1112 -4.29 -24.92 -8.47
N VAL A 1113 -5.08 -24.71 -7.43
CA VAL A 1113 -4.60 -24.52 -6.05
C VAL A 1113 -5.12 -25.63 -5.18
N PHE A 1114 -4.22 -26.31 -4.47
CA PHE A 1114 -4.58 -27.18 -3.37
C PHE A 1114 -4.68 -26.34 -2.10
N ALA A 1115 -5.88 -26.29 -1.52
CA ALA A 1115 -6.12 -25.64 -0.24
C ALA A 1115 -6.46 -26.69 0.82
N ASN A 1116 -5.75 -26.65 1.94
CA ASN A 1116 -5.99 -27.52 3.08
C ASN A 1116 -6.15 -26.71 4.34
N ALA A 1117 -7.13 -27.04 5.18
CA ALA A 1117 -7.27 -26.50 6.53
C ALA A 1117 -7.53 -27.64 7.52
N SER A 1118 -6.64 -27.78 8.50
CA SER A 1118 -6.79 -28.70 9.62
C SER A 1118 -7.13 -27.92 10.88
N ASN A 1119 -8.17 -28.35 11.60
CA ASN A 1119 -8.56 -27.76 12.88
C ASN A 1119 -8.64 -28.87 13.93
N ALA A 1120 -8.12 -28.60 15.12
CA ALA A 1120 -8.20 -29.49 16.27
C ALA A 1120 -8.60 -28.70 17.51
N MET A 1121 -9.31 -29.37 18.41
CA MET A 1121 -9.61 -28.89 19.75
C MET A 1121 -9.54 -30.06 20.72
N TRP A 1122 -8.99 -29.84 21.91
CA TRP A 1122 -8.95 -30.80 22.99
C TRP A 1122 -9.26 -30.12 24.31
N ILE A 1123 -10.14 -30.72 25.10
CA ILE A 1123 -10.47 -30.31 26.47
C ILE A 1123 -9.88 -31.36 27.43
N ASN A 1124 -9.23 -30.92 28.49
CA ASN A 1124 -8.48 -31.84 29.38
C ASN A 1124 -9.34 -32.69 30.34
N ASN A 1125 -10.61 -32.33 30.55
CA ASN A 1125 -11.54 -33.04 31.46
C ASN A 1125 -13.00 -32.78 31.04
N ASP A 1126 -13.97 -33.25 31.84
CA ASP A 1126 -15.41 -33.20 31.55
C ASP A 1126 -16.17 -32.09 32.32
N ASN A 1127 -15.44 -31.09 32.85
CA ASN A 1127 -16.05 -30.01 33.64
C ASN A 1127 -16.75 -28.94 32.78
N PHE A 1128 -16.60 -28.99 31.46
CA PHE A 1128 -17.17 -28.04 30.48
C PHE A 1128 -18.68 -28.23 30.26
N GLU A 1129 -19.40 -27.17 29.92
CA GLU A 1129 -20.82 -27.26 29.53
C GLU A 1129 -21.01 -27.60 28.05
N PHE A 1130 -22.18 -28.11 27.66
CA PHE A 1130 -22.44 -28.55 26.28
C PHE A 1130 -22.16 -27.45 25.22
N TYR A 1131 -22.40 -26.18 25.54
CA TYR A 1131 -22.12 -25.04 24.66
C TYR A 1131 -20.65 -24.60 24.62
N GLN A 1132 -19.80 -25.23 25.45
CA GLN A 1132 -18.33 -25.11 25.47
C GLN A 1132 -17.65 -26.36 24.86
N ALA A 1133 -18.41 -27.39 24.50
CA ALA A 1133 -17.89 -28.64 23.96
C ALA A 1133 -17.11 -28.44 22.65
N ALA A 1134 -16.23 -29.39 22.34
CA ALA A 1134 -15.56 -29.48 21.06
C ALA A 1134 -16.59 -29.94 20.00
N THR A 1135 -17.10 -29.01 19.19
CA THR A 1135 -18.16 -29.31 18.20
C THR A 1135 -17.65 -29.25 16.77
N ILE A 1136 -18.21 -30.05 15.86
CA ILE A 1136 -17.97 -29.97 14.41
C ILE A 1136 -19.31 -29.92 13.67
N GLY A 1137 -19.35 -29.25 12.52
CA GLY A 1137 -20.58 -29.06 11.74
C GLY A 1137 -20.69 -27.69 11.09
N GLY A 1138 -21.19 -27.63 9.86
CA GLY A 1138 -21.44 -26.40 9.11
C GLY A 1138 -20.22 -25.49 9.04
N ASN A 1139 -20.25 -24.37 9.76
CA ASN A 1139 -19.19 -23.37 9.78
C ASN A 1139 -17.89 -23.83 10.47
N ASN A 1140 -17.91 -24.94 11.22
CA ASN A 1140 -16.71 -25.54 11.82
C ASN A 1140 -16.24 -26.79 11.04
N GLY A 1141 -15.88 -26.58 9.77
CA GLY A 1141 -15.25 -27.56 8.88
C GLY A 1141 -16.21 -28.53 8.18
N MET A 1142 -17.17 -29.14 8.86
CA MET A 1142 -18.01 -30.19 8.27
C MET A 1142 -19.20 -29.63 7.47
N ARG A 1143 -18.94 -29.14 6.24
CA ARG A 1143 -19.84 -28.25 5.48
C ARG A 1143 -21.20 -28.85 5.12
N ALA A 1144 -21.35 -30.17 4.98
CA ALA A 1144 -22.65 -30.80 4.70
C ALA A 1144 -23.57 -30.86 5.93
N PHE A 1145 -23.02 -30.75 7.13
CA PHE A 1145 -23.73 -31.01 8.37
C PHE A 1145 -24.29 -29.71 8.98
N ARG A 1146 -25.27 -29.83 9.89
CA ARG A 1146 -25.77 -28.68 10.66
C ARG A 1146 -24.66 -28.07 11.52
N ASN A 1147 -24.78 -26.79 11.87
CA ASN A 1147 -23.88 -26.19 12.86
C ASN A 1147 -23.95 -27.00 14.16
N GLU A 1148 -22.81 -27.22 14.82
CA GLU A 1148 -22.66 -28.03 16.05
C GLU A 1148 -23.28 -29.44 15.98
N ARG A 1149 -23.25 -30.10 14.81
CA ARG A 1149 -23.89 -31.41 14.60
C ARG A 1149 -23.35 -32.52 15.49
N PHE A 1150 -22.05 -32.55 15.71
CA PHE A 1150 -21.41 -33.55 16.59
C PHE A 1150 -20.60 -32.82 17.65
N SER A 1151 -20.70 -33.27 18.90
CA SER A 1151 -20.07 -32.63 20.06
C SER A 1151 -19.33 -33.66 20.89
N GLY A 1152 -18.16 -33.27 21.41
CA GLY A 1152 -17.46 -34.06 22.40
C GLY A 1152 -16.38 -33.31 23.14
N ARG A 1153 -15.46 -34.04 23.79
CA ARG A 1153 -14.33 -33.47 24.53
C ARG A 1153 -13.19 -33.02 23.62
N SER A 1154 -13.04 -33.64 22.46
CA SER A 1154 -12.07 -33.21 21.46
C SER A 1154 -12.61 -33.39 20.05
N TYR A 1155 -12.06 -32.63 19.10
CA TYR A 1155 -12.33 -32.82 17.68
C TYR A 1155 -11.09 -32.67 16.82
N PHE A 1156 -11.18 -33.22 15.61
CA PHE A 1156 -10.30 -32.97 14.51
C PHE A 1156 -11.15 -32.84 13.25
N THR A 1157 -10.85 -31.84 12.42
CA THR A 1157 -11.41 -31.66 11.10
C THR A 1157 -10.29 -31.39 10.10
N ASN A 1158 -10.42 -31.94 8.90
CA ASN A 1158 -9.59 -31.58 7.77
C ASN A 1158 -10.50 -31.25 6.58
N ASN A 1159 -10.29 -30.07 6.02
CA ASN A 1159 -10.95 -29.58 4.82
C ASN A 1159 -9.90 -29.52 3.72
N SER A 1160 -10.04 -30.36 2.70
CA SER A 1160 -9.19 -30.35 1.51
C SER A 1160 -10.01 -29.92 0.32
N GLU A 1161 -9.51 -28.99 -0.49
CA GLU A 1161 -10.14 -28.63 -1.75
C GLU A 1161 -9.12 -28.34 -2.84
N ILE A 1162 -9.48 -28.71 -4.07
CA ILE A 1162 -8.80 -28.27 -5.28
C ILE A 1162 -9.64 -27.14 -5.84
N ARG A 1163 -9.04 -25.95 -5.94
CA ARG A 1163 -9.63 -24.79 -6.60
C ARG A 1163 -9.10 -24.71 -8.01
N TRP A 1164 -10.00 -24.48 -8.95
CA TRP A 1164 -9.66 -24.21 -10.34
C TRP A 1164 -10.09 -22.78 -10.66
N ASP A 1165 -9.11 -21.93 -10.96
CA ASP A 1165 -9.34 -20.59 -11.50
C ASP A 1165 -9.49 -20.68 -13.02
N PHE A 1166 -10.63 -20.24 -13.55
CA PHE A 1166 -10.84 -20.14 -15.00
C PHE A 1166 -10.08 -18.96 -15.61
N GLY A 1167 -9.44 -18.16 -14.77
CA GLY A 1167 -8.79 -16.93 -15.13
C GLY A 1167 -9.73 -15.74 -14.98
N ARG A 1168 -9.15 -14.56 -15.20
CA ARG A 1168 -9.88 -13.31 -15.12
C ARG A 1168 -10.78 -13.13 -16.34
N ILE A 1169 -12.07 -12.95 -16.11
CA ILE A 1169 -13.06 -12.72 -17.17
C ILE A 1169 -13.24 -11.22 -17.35
N ARG A 1170 -12.85 -10.70 -18.52
CA ARG A 1170 -13.20 -9.34 -18.93
C ARG A 1170 -14.68 -9.29 -19.31
N ASN A 1171 -15.44 -8.41 -18.66
CA ASN A 1171 -16.87 -8.22 -18.92
C ASN A 1171 -17.29 -6.76 -18.69
N ASN A 1172 -18.52 -6.42 -19.07
CA ASN A 1172 -19.07 -5.06 -18.96
C ASN A 1172 -19.46 -4.64 -17.53
N ILE A 1173 -19.43 -5.56 -16.56
CA ILE A 1173 -19.67 -5.29 -15.14
C ILE A 1173 -18.31 -5.05 -14.48
N VAL A 1174 -17.53 -6.07 -14.14
CA VAL A 1174 -16.25 -5.84 -13.45
C VAL A 1174 -15.31 -7.00 -13.74
N PRO A 1175 -14.01 -6.75 -13.98
CA PRO A 1175 -13.03 -7.83 -14.05
C PRO A 1175 -13.13 -8.68 -12.80
N ALA A 1176 -13.41 -9.96 -13.02
CA ALA A 1176 -13.60 -10.90 -11.93
C ALA A 1176 -12.94 -12.22 -12.29
N ASN A 1177 -12.29 -12.81 -11.29
CA ASN A 1177 -11.85 -14.20 -11.38
C ASN A 1177 -13.03 -15.07 -10.97
N LEU A 1178 -13.36 -16.02 -11.83
CA LEU A 1178 -14.40 -17.01 -11.59
C LEU A 1178 -13.73 -18.37 -11.56
N GLY A 1179 -14.17 -19.21 -10.64
CA GLY A 1179 -13.71 -20.58 -10.65
C GLY A 1179 -14.64 -21.51 -9.93
N ILE A 1180 -14.25 -22.77 -9.94
CA ILE A 1180 -14.90 -23.81 -9.17
C ILE A 1180 -13.95 -24.36 -8.12
N LEU A 1181 -14.52 -24.97 -7.10
CA LEU A 1181 -13.79 -25.78 -6.14
C LEU A 1181 -14.46 -27.14 -6.03
N VAL A 1182 -13.64 -28.17 -5.81
CA VAL A 1182 -14.09 -29.50 -5.40
C VAL A 1182 -13.45 -29.79 -4.07
N GLY A 1183 -14.27 -30.08 -3.06
CA GLY A 1183 -13.83 -30.21 -1.69
C GLY A 1183 -14.24 -31.54 -1.06
N TYR A 1184 -13.42 -31.98 -0.12
CA TYR A 1184 -13.63 -33.13 0.73
C TYR A 1184 -13.32 -32.76 2.17
N ASP A 1185 -14.29 -33.00 3.05
CA ASP A 1185 -14.20 -32.73 4.47
C ASP A 1185 -14.23 -34.05 5.22
N ILE A 1186 -13.36 -34.18 6.21
CA ILE A 1186 -13.36 -35.30 7.15
C ILE A 1186 -13.25 -34.77 8.57
N GLY A 1187 -14.03 -35.32 9.48
CA GLY A 1187 -14.02 -34.86 10.85
C GLY A 1187 -14.57 -35.87 11.83
N ARG A 1188 -14.18 -35.70 13.08
CA ARG A 1188 -14.59 -36.58 14.18
C ARG A 1188 -14.52 -35.85 15.51
N VAL A 1189 -15.40 -36.24 16.43
CA VAL A 1189 -15.32 -35.89 17.85
C VAL A 1189 -15.01 -37.13 18.69
N TRP A 1190 -14.47 -36.93 19.89
CA TRP A 1190 -14.20 -38.01 20.85
C TRP A 1190 -14.68 -37.63 22.25
N ASN A 1191 -15.22 -38.62 22.96
CA ASN A 1191 -15.61 -38.57 24.37
C ASN A 1191 -15.04 -39.76 25.14
N ASP A 1192 -14.93 -39.62 26.46
CA ASP A 1192 -14.48 -40.70 27.33
C ASP A 1192 -15.55 -41.80 27.42
N GLY A 1193 -15.10 -43.06 27.43
CA GLY A 1193 -15.99 -44.22 27.44
C GLY A 1193 -16.70 -44.51 26.11
N GLU A 1194 -16.60 -43.62 25.10
CA GLU A 1194 -17.24 -43.81 23.79
C GLU A 1194 -16.34 -44.60 22.81
N TYR A 1195 -16.75 -45.83 22.46
CA TYR A 1195 -16.09 -46.65 21.44
C TYR A 1195 -16.69 -46.43 20.05
N SER A 1196 -16.45 -45.25 19.47
CA SER A 1196 -16.78 -44.99 18.06
C SER A 1196 -15.56 -45.22 17.15
N ARG A 1197 -15.75 -45.72 15.93
CA ARG A 1197 -14.73 -45.71 14.85
C ARG A 1197 -15.14 -44.82 13.68
N LYS A 1198 -16.26 -44.12 13.79
CA LYS A 1198 -16.88 -43.36 12.70
C LYS A 1198 -16.14 -42.05 12.45
N TRP A 1199 -15.74 -41.85 11.20
CA TRP A 1199 -15.27 -40.57 10.68
C TRP A 1199 -16.35 -39.99 9.78
N HIS A 1200 -16.84 -38.81 10.13
CA HIS A 1200 -17.83 -38.11 9.34
C HIS A 1200 -17.15 -37.51 8.12
N GLN A 1201 -17.80 -37.62 6.98
CA GLN A 1201 -17.23 -37.22 5.70
C GLN A 1201 -18.27 -36.43 4.91
N SER A 1202 -17.82 -35.43 4.17
CA SER A 1202 -18.63 -34.79 3.15
C SER A 1202 -17.82 -34.46 1.91
N VAL A 1203 -18.47 -34.56 0.75
CA VAL A 1203 -17.90 -34.18 -0.53
C VAL A 1203 -18.81 -33.14 -1.17
N GLY A 1204 -18.21 -32.17 -1.84
CA GLY A 1204 -18.98 -31.08 -2.44
C GLY A 1204 -18.22 -30.33 -3.49
N ALA A 1205 -18.94 -29.40 -4.10
CA ALA A 1205 -18.38 -28.45 -5.04
C ALA A 1205 -18.92 -27.06 -4.75
N GLY A 1206 -18.21 -26.05 -5.22
CA GLY A 1206 -18.64 -24.67 -5.11
C GLY A 1206 -18.21 -23.86 -6.31
N VAL A 1207 -18.88 -22.72 -6.49
CA VAL A 1207 -18.49 -21.68 -7.41
C VAL A 1207 -18.02 -20.50 -6.58
N TRP A 1208 -16.91 -19.90 -6.97
CA TRP A 1208 -16.38 -18.71 -6.32
C TRP A 1208 -16.15 -17.62 -7.34
N LEU A 1209 -16.33 -16.38 -6.89
CA LEU A 1209 -16.13 -15.17 -7.65
C LEU A 1209 -15.25 -14.24 -6.81
N SER A 1210 -14.18 -13.71 -7.39
CA SER A 1210 -13.40 -12.62 -6.80
C SER A 1210 -13.48 -11.40 -7.72
N ILE A 1211 -13.96 -10.29 -7.18
CA ILE A 1211 -14.13 -9.03 -7.88
C ILE A 1211 -13.01 -8.09 -7.43
N VAL A 1212 -12.10 -7.80 -8.35
CA VAL A 1212 -10.97 -6.85 -8.18
C VAL A 1212 -10.19 -7.05 -6.88
N GLU A 1213 -10.05 -8.29 -6.41
CA GLU A 1213 -9.33 -8.66 -5.17
C GLU A 1213 -9.88 -8.04 -3.87
N MET A 1214 -11.01 -7.32 -3.93
CA MET A 1214 -11.63 -6.63 -2.79
C MET A 1214 -12.92 -7.29 -2.31
N MET A 1215 -13.68 -7.89 -3.21
CA MET A 1215 -14.90 -8.63 -2.87
C MET A 1215 -14.74 -10.09 -3.30
N SER A 1216 -15.27 -10.99 -2.47
CA SER A 1216 -15.40 -12.40 -2.83
C SER A 1216 -16.81 -12.88 -2.55
N ALA A 1217 -17.35 -13.68 -3.47
CA ALA A 1217 -18.60 -14.39 -3.29
C ALA A 1217 -18.34 -15.88 -3.47
N ARG A 1218 -18.97 -16.70 -2.63
CA ARG A 1218 -18.89 -18.17 -2.74
C ARG A 1218 -20.28 -18.75 -2.60
N LEU A 1219 -20.57 -19.78 -3.41
CA LEU A 1219 -21.76 -20.61 -3.32
C LEU A 1219 -21.30 -22.07 -3.32
N ASN A 1220 -21.60 -22.82 -2.27
CA ASN A 1220 -21.16 -24.20 -2.11
C ASN A 1220 -22.34 -25.14 -1.93
N TYR A 1221 -22.22 -26.35 -2.44
CA TYR A 1221 -23.09 -27.49 -2.16
C TYR A 1221 -22.26 -28.68 -1.71
N PHE A 1222 -22.49 -29.14 -0.48
CA PHE A 1222 -21.80 -30.29 0.12
C PHE A 1222 -22.80 -31.36 0.53
N TYR A 1223 -22.45 -32.62 0.29
CA TYR A 1223 -23.27 -33.79 0.60
C TYR A 1223 -22.52 -34.70 1.58
N GLY A 1224 -23.23 -35.18 2.60
CA GLY A 1224 -22.74 -36.12 3.59
C GLY A 1224 -23.86 -37.04 4.08
N ALA A 1225 -23.65 -37.72 5.21
CA ALA A 1225 -24.63 -38.65 5.77
C ALA A 1225 -25.99 -37.99 6.12
N ASP A 1226 -26.00 -36.69 6.45
CA ASP A 1226 -27.21 -35.92 6.74
C ASP A 1226 -27.85 -35.30 5.46
N GLY A 1227 -27.34 -35.65 4.28
CA GLY A 1227 -27.77 -35.16 2.96
C GLY A 1227 -27.01 -33.92 2.48
N GLY A 1228 -27.61 -33.19 1.53
CA GLY A 1228 -27.03 -32.00 0.90
C GLY A 1228 -27.32 -30.68 1.62
N ARG A 1229 -26.34 -29.77 1.65
CA ARG A 1229 -26.43 -28.42 2.25
C ARG A 1229 -25.85 -27.36 1.31
N ILE A 1230 -26.59 -26.27 1.11
CA ILE A 1230 -26.14 -25.07 0.39
C ILE A 1230 -25.63 -24.04 1.40
N SER A 1231 -24.47 -23.44 1.13
CA SER A 1231 -23.97 -22.26 1.82
C SER A 1231 -23.56 -21.19 0.83
N ALA A 1232 -23.83 -19.92 1.16
CA ALA A 1232 -23.43 -18.78 0.37
C ALA A 1232 -22.88 -17.69 1.27
N GLY A 1233 -21.89 -16.94 0.80
CA GLY A 1233 -21.33 -15.81 1.54
C GLY A 1233 -20.73 -14.78 0.59
N ILE A 1234 -20.91 -13.50 0.93
CA ILE A 1234 -20.26 -12.37 0.26
C ILE A 1234 -19.39 -11.68 1.30
N GLY A 1235 -18.08 -11.64 1.04
CA GLY A 1235 -17.11 -10.90 1.83
C GLY A 1235 -16.65 -9.66 1.08
N MET A 1236 -16.58 -8.53 1.77
CA MET A 1236 -15.90 -7.32 1.29
C MET A 1236 -14.75 -7.00 2.23
N LYS A 1237 -13.60 -6.65 1.67
CA LYS A 1237 -12.45 -6.12 2.40
C LYS A 1237 -12.34 -4.63 2.07
N PHE A 1238 -12.50 -3.78 3.10
CA PHE A 1238 -12.19 -2.35 3.04
C PHE A 1238 -10.99 -2.06 3.94
#